data_AF-A0A348PHM3-F1
#
_entry.id   AF-A0A348PHM3-F1
#
_cell.length_a   1.000
_cell.length_b   1.000
_cell.length_c   1.000
_cell.angle_alpha   90.00
_cell.angle_beta   90.00
_cell.angle_gamma   90.00
#
_symmetry.space_group_name_H-M   'P 1'
#
loop_
_entity.id
_entity.type
_entity.pdbx_description
1 polymer ?
#
loop_
_entity_poly.entity_id
_entity_poly.type
_entity_poly.pdbx_seq_one_letter_code
_entity_poly.pdbx_strand_id
1 'polypeptide(L)'
;MKFTALPACPRFVSCAATVMAIACAHFAHAAPQQQQLADRARQVAEQMALCPIKAMPASLDAGFVAPQTDVKFEATLLNTLDRPVKCVRSAPSCTCTTVDMLGKEIPAGGTLKVPLSMRTSGATGEKSAQVVLMFDGVPGLVELSIKAEVTYPVRGIQLSVGADGKQRRDPFINAFDNKANVTGEITVESIDGKSFRIMSVGGAAPVFVDYNPAEQGPRESYRVRYDFSSLPCERVPKYLVIETDRADARLIDMRVRHECTKISANFGFAQYRENVGVMAPGATKVFEVEIKHANGVRIDSVTSTDPRVDAKLLDQKSGAEDGLLVRVSVTARADATGMVLTPLRFVGVGPDPKRPVPAGQPAATMPRESDFLIYLKIEAPVPQLQAKPVTDATPKEVPAAVRTAVLAPASIPTDARVNAEKITTLGAPNVPSRVIQPLPVILRIADRAEDVPMDAARFAAAKMAVSKGLAFMRATQGPNGGWMESTAAKATDQSKPSAAVPNAVTALALKAFAQAGFPAKTDINARKALAFVTAGTQVAGAFQPDLGGGLANYVASMVLMGLAAQQDPALAMEMETVRTWLVKNQWDQSQGISPNADWFGGAGYGSHGRPDLSNTQLMLDALHDAGVSTDDPAVQRALVFVQRTQNVKSNDASWAQHGNADGGFAYTAANGGESFASEVAGEGRYGEKMPPETRALRSYGSMTYAGFKSLLYAGLAPNDPRVTAAFDWIRSHWTFTENPGLGSQGLYYYLHAAARALNASGAISVTVINDAAQAGTQEKASETPGNNGSARNWRNDMTDALLASQRADGSWVNSADRWQEGQPELVTLYALLALEEVLKPVTQSQ
;
A
#
# COMPACT_ATOMS: atom_id res chain seq x y z
N MET A 1 72.91 -3.24 -12.48
CA MET A 1 72.80 -1.76 -12.59
C MET A 1 72.68 -1.18 -11.19
N LYS A 2 73.62 -0.29 -10.83
CA LYS A 2 73.67 0.72 -9.74
C LYS A 2 72.78 0.49 -8.49
N PHE A 3 73.29 0.07 -7.33
CA PHE A 3 74.02 0.81 -6.27
C PHE A 3 73.33 2.07 -5.70
N THR A 4 72.96 1.98 -4.41
CA THR A 4 73.14 2.94 -3.27
C THR A 4 72.31 2.38 -2.09
N ALA A 5 72.78 1.89 -0.93
CA ALA A 5 73.90 2.12 0.01
C ALA A 5 73.65 3.19 1.10
N LEU A 6 73.22 2.70 2.29
CA LEU A 6 73.62 3.03 3.70
C LEU A 6 73.25 4.40 4.31
N PRO A 7 73.34 4.62 5.67
CA PRO A 7 73.83 3.78 6.80
C PRO A 7 72.88 3.70 8.05
N ALA A 8 72.82 2.61 8.85
CA ALA A 8 73.62 2.15 10.02
C ALA A 8 73.19 2.63 11.44
N CYS A 9 72.57 1.71 12.22
CA CYS A 9 72.77 1.23 13.63
C CYS A 9 73.53 2.06 14.71
N PRO A 10 73.56 1.72 16.05
CA PRO A 10 72.98 0.57 16.81
C PRO A 10 72.52 0.84 18.29
N ARG A 11 72.20 -0.27 19.02
CA ARG A 11 72.13 -0.55 20.50
C ARG A 11 70.70 -0.62 21.08
N PHE A 12 70.27 -1.62 21.86
CA PHE A 12 70.95 -2.46 22.85
C PHE A 12 70.48 -3.93 22.86
N VAL A 13 71.41 -4.79 23.30
CA VAL A 13 71.30 -6.23 23.53
C VAL A 13 70.81 -6.52 24.97
N SER A 14 70.03 -7.59 25.12
CA SER A 14 70.16 -8.64 26.16
C SER A 14 68.93 -8.93 27.04
N CYS A 15 68.76 -10.24 27.26
CA CYS A 15 68.06 -10.93 28.34
C CYS A 15 66.54 -11.07 28.28
N ALA A 16 66.12 -12.07 27.51
CA ALA A 16 65.11 -13.02 27.95
C ALA A 16 65.55 -13.68 29.28
N ALA A 17 64.89 -13.34 30.39
CA ALA A 17 64.77 -14.18 31.59
C ALA A 17 63.89 -13.50 32.67
N THR A 18 62.62 -13.19 32.38
CA THR A 18 61.56 -13.14 33.42
C THR A 18 60.19 -13.37 32.78
N VAL A 19 60.06 -14.49 32.07
CA VAL A 19 58.75 -15.15 31.88
C VAL A 19 58.47 -15.88 33.20
N MET A 20 57.23 -15.80 33.70
CA MET A 20 56.73 -16.26 35.01
C MET A 20 56.94 -15.29 36.19
N ALA A 21 56.15 -14.21 36.26
CA ALA A 21 55.67 -13.68 37.55
C ALA A 21 54.54 -12.65 37.45
N ILE A 22 54.30 -12.00 36.31
CA ILE A 22 53.31 -10.89 36.21
C ILE A 22 52.30 -11.12 35.08
N ALA A 23 51.77 -12.34 35.01
CA ALA A 23 50.64 -12.68 34.12
C ALA A 23 49.46 -13.35 34.86
N CYS A 24 49.48 -13.40 36.20
CA CYS A 24 48.42 -14.01 37.01
C CYS A 24 47.50 -13.00 37.71
N ALA A 25 47.67 -11.69 37.53
CA ALA A 25 46.93 -10.69 38.32
C ALA A 25 45.67 -10.11 37.65
N HIS A 26 45.40 -10.38 36.36
CA HIS A 26 44.30 -9.73 35.63
C HIS A 26 43.17 -10.67 35.13
N PHE A 27 43.20 -11.96 35.48
CA PHE A 27 42.12 -12.92 35.14
C PHE A 27 41.21 -13.30 36.33
N ALA A 28 41.37 -12.71 37.50
CA ALA A 28 40.76 -13.24 38.73
C ALA A 28 39.37 -12.68 39.13
N HIS A 29 38.81 -11.68 38.43
CA HIS A 29 37.62 -10.96 38.94
C HIS A 29 36.27 -11.28 38.28
N ALA A 30 36.20 -12.11 37.23
CA ALA A 30 34.93 -12.52 36.59
C ALA A 30 34.45 -13.95 36.98
N ALA A 31 35.38 -14.82 37.39
CA ALA A 31 35.09 -16.21 37.79
C ALA A 31 34.14 -16.38 39.00
N PRO A 32 34.17 -15.53 40.06
CA PRO A 32 33.40 -15.80 41.30
C PRO A 32 31.88 -15.77 41.10
N GLN A 33 31.38 -14.93 40.19
CA GLN A 33 29.95 -14.68 40.04
C GLN A 33 29.25 -15.75 39.19
N GLN A 34 29.90 -16.22 38.13
CA GLN A 34 29.43 -17.36 37.33
C GLN A 34 29.47 -18.67 38.13
N GLN A 35 30.50 -18.86 38.96
CA GLN A 35 30.61 -20.03 39.83
C GLN A 35 29.55 -20.00 40.93
N GLN A 36 29.28 -18.85 41.55
CA GLN A 36 28.14 -18.68 42.46
C GLN A 36 26.78 -18.98 41.82
N LEU A 37 26.55 -18.56 40.58
CA LEU A 37 25.30 -18.85 39.85
C LEU A 37 25.16 -20.34 39.55
N ALA A 38 26.24 -21.00 39.14
CA ALA A 38 26.27 -22.45 38.88
C ALA A 38 26.04 -23.26 40.16
N ASP A 39 26.69 -22.88 41.27
CA ASP A 39 26.50 -23.53 42.58
C ASP A 39 25.06 -23.36 43.07
N ARG A 40 24.48 -22.17 42.91
CA ARG A 40 23.08 -21.91 43.25
C ARG A 40 22.12 -22.74 42.40
N ALA A 41 22.34 -22.84 41.09
CA ALA A 41 21.52 -23.67 40.20
C ALA A 41 21.60 -25.16 40.59
N ARG A 42 22.79 -25.64 40.97
CA ARG A 42 22.97 -27.01 41.47
C ARG A 42 22.23 -27.25 42.78
N GLN A 43 22.32 -26.33 43.74
CA GLN A 43 21.58 -26.42 45.01
C GLN A 43 20.06 -26.44 44.80
N VAL A 44 19.54 -25.63 43.89
CA VAL A 44 18.11 -25.61 43.54
C VAL A 44 17.70 -26.96 42.94
N ALA A 45 18.49 -27.51 42.01
CA ALA A 45 18.21 -28.81 41.42
C ALA A 45 18.21 -29.95 42.45
N GLU A 46 19.15 -29.93 43.40
CA GLU A 46 19.20 -30.88 44.52
C GLU A 46 17.94 -30.77 45.41
N GLN A 47 17.49 -29.55 45.72
CA GLN A 47 16.26 -29.32 46.49
C GLN A 47 14.98 -29.72 45.75
N MET A 48 14.93 -29.52 44.43
CA MET A 48 13.81 -29.97 43.60
C MET A 48 13.74 -31.50 43.49
N ALA A 49 14.90 -32.18 43.47
CA ALA A 49 14.97 -33.64 43.46
C ALA A 49 14.39 -34.24 44.75
N LEU A 50 14.68 -33.61 45.90
CA LEU A 50 14.18 -34.01 47.22
C LEU A 50 12.67 -33.76 47.42
N CYS A 51 12.06 -32.88 46.63
CA CYS A 51 10.66 -32.52 46.81
C CYS A 51 9.72 -33.59 46.22
N PRO A 52 8.84 -34.24 47.01
CA PRO A 52 7.83 -35.17 46.53
C PRO A 52 6.66 -34.48 45.79
N ILE A 53 6.63 -33.15 45.75
CA ILE A 53 5.67 -32.42 44.91
C ILE A 53 6.32 -32.14 43.56
N LYS A 54 5.68 -32.57 42.46
CA LYS A 54 6.23 -32.47 41.11
C LYS A 54 5.43 -31.47 40.27
N ALA A 55 6.11 -30.61 39.53
CA ALA A 55 5.47 -29.63 38.64
C ALA A 55 5.47 -30.10 37.18
N MET A 56 4.35 -29.89 36.48
CA MET A 56 4.12 -30.31 35.10
C MET A 56 3.40 -29.21 34.31
N PRO A 57 4.04 -28.57 33.31
CA PRO A 57 5.50 -28.51 33.13
C PRO A 57 6.15 -27.62 34.20
N ALA A 58 7.44 -27.86 34.50
CA ALA A 58 8.22 -26.99 35.39
C ALA A 58 8.84 -25.78 34.67
N SER A 59 8.88 -25.81 33.33
CA SER A 59 9.34 -24.70 32.48
C SER A 59 8.21 -24.29 31.54
N LEU A 60 7.85 -23.02 31.58
CA LEU A 60 6.77 -22.40 30.84
C LEU A 60 7.37 -21.35 29.90
N ASP A 61 7.10 -21.46 28.61
CA ASP A 61 7.64 -20.56 27.59
C ASP A 61 6.50 -20.00 26.75
N ALA A 62 6.39 -18.68 26.69
CA ALA A 62 5.38 -17.97 25.92
C ALA A 62 5.80 -17.71 24.46
N GLY A 63 7.05 -18.02 24.09
CA GLY A 63 7.61 -17.63 22.81
C GLY A 63 7.64 -16.11 22.64
N PHE A 64 7.17 -15.61 21.50
CA PHE A 64 7.11 -14.19 21.20
C PHE A 64 5.87 -13.54 21.78
N VAL A 65 6.09 -12.48 22.55
CA VAL A 65 5.03 -11.72 23.21
C VAL A 65 5.17 -10.26 22.86
N ALA A 66 4.05 -9.60 22.55
CA ALA A 66 4.08 -8.15 22.33
C ALA A 66 4.49 -7.39 23.61
N PRO A 67 5.08 -6.19 23.48
CA PRO A 67 5.29 -5.31 24.61
C PRO A 67 4.00 -5.03 25.38
N GLN A 68 4.10 -4.74 26.68
CA GLN A 68 2.97 -4.36 27.55
C GLN A 68 1.79 -5.37 27.58
N THR A 69 2.10 -6.66 27.46
CA THR A 69 1.11 -7.74 27.41
C THR A 69 1.12 -8.54 28.71
N ASP A 70 -0.07 -8.86 29.23
CA ASP A 70 -0.26 -9.78 30.34
C ASP A 70 -0.31 -11.22 29.82
N VAL A 71 0.74 -12.00 30.08
CA VAL A 71 0.84 -13.41 29.67
C VAL A 71 0.37 -14.28 30.81
N LYS A 72 -0.50 -15.25 30.51
CA LYS A 72 -0.98 -16.23 31.49
C LYS A 72 -0.38 -17.60 31.20
N PHE A 73 0.01 -18.31 32.26
CA PHE A 73 0.51 -19.67 32.21
C PHE A 73 -0.25 -20.53 33.21
N GLU A 74 -0.22 -21.84 32.99
CA GLU A 74 -0.76 -22.83 33.91
C GLU A 74 0.27 -23.97 34.06
N ALA A 75 0.65 -24.25 35.29
CA ALA A 75 1.36 -25.49 35.65
C ALA A 75 0.45 -26.34 36.53
N THR A 76 0.72 -27.65 36.59
CA THR A 76 0.05 -28.58 37.50
C THR A 76 1.05 -29.10 38.52
N LEU A 77 0.71 -29.04 39.79
CA LEU A 77 1.44 -29.72 40.85
C LEU A 77 0.82 -31.08 41.10
N LEU A 78 1.65 -32.11 41.25
CA LEU A 78 1.30 -33.46 41.65
C LEU A 78 1.88 -33.73 43.03
N ASN A 79 1.02 -34.10 43.97
CA ASN A 79 1.44 -34.58 45.28
C ASN A 79 1.63 -36.10 45.24
N THR A 80 2.87 -36.59 45.33
CA THR A 80 3.14 -38.04 45.33
C THR A 80 3.05 -38.68 46.72
N LEU A 81 2.65 -37.93 47.75
CA LEU A 81 2.47 -38.44 49.10
C LEU A 81 1.05 -38.98 49.29
N ASP A 82 0.90 -39.84 50.29
CA ASP A 82 -0.37 -40.43 50.75
C ASP A 82 -1.17 -39.52 51.71
N ARG A 83 -0.70 -38.27 51.91
CA ARG A 83 -1.35 -37.26 52.74
C ARG A 83 -1.48 -35.92 52.00
N PRO A 84 -2.48 -35.09 52.33
CA PRO A 84 -2.57 -33.74 51.77
C PRO A 84 -1.38 -32.87 52.22
N VAL A 85 -0.98 -31.93 51.37
CA VAL A 85 0.08 -30.96 51.66
C VAL A 85 -0.38 -29.54 51.43
N LYS A 86 0.01 -28.63 52.31
CA LYS A 86 -0.33 -27.21 52.22
C LYS A 86 0.87 -26.39 51.76
N CYS A 87 0.68 -25.49 50.81
CA CYS A 87 1.73 -24.57 50.39
C CYS A 87 1.94 -23.48 51.45
N VAL A 88 3.17 -23.36 51.97
CA VAL A 88 3.55 -22.41 53.04
C VAL A 88 4.39 -21.26 52.52
N ARG A 89 4.86 -21.32 51.27
CA ARG A 89 5.58 -20.25 50.59
C ARG A 89 5.21 -20.23 49.12
N SER A 90 4.87 -19.05 48.62
CA SER A 90 4.67 -18.77 47.20
C SER A 90 5.37 -17.46 46.88
N ALA A 91 6.55 -17.55 46.25
CA ALA A 91 7.44 -16.40 46.09
C ALA A 91 7.93 -16.28 44.64
N PRO A 92 7.49 -15.25 43.88
CA PRO A 92 8.08 -14.91 42.60
C PRO A 92 9.44 -14.23 42.78
N SER A 93 10.29 -14.36 41.77
CA SER A 93 11.62 -13.70 41.70
C SER A 93 11.57 -12.28 41.13
N CYS A 94 10.47 -11.89 40.48
CA CYS A 94 10.21 -10.52 40.03
C CYS A 94 8.79 -10.09 40.44
N THR A 95 8.62 -8.79 40.63
CA THR A 95 7.29 -8.15 40.81
C THR A 95 6.41 -8.25 39.56
N CYS A 96 7.00 -8.59 38.41
CA CYS A 96 6.32 -8.78 37.15
C CYS A 96 5.51 -10.09 37.06
N THR A 97 5.73 -11.01 38.01
CA THR A 97 5.11 -12.34 38.03
C THR A 97 4.18 -12.47 39.22
N THR A 98 2.94 -12.87 38.95
CA THR A 98 1.95 -13.14 39.98
C THR A 98 1.71 -14.64 40.09
N VAL A 99 1.68 -15.13 41.32
CA VAL A 99 1.30 -16.49 41.69
C VAL A 99 0.50 -16.43 42.99
N ASP A 100 -0.56 -17.22 43.08
CA ASP A 100 -1.36 -17.33 44.28
C ASP A 100 -1.46 -18.81 44.67
N MET A 101 -0.52 -19.28 45.49
CA MET A 101 -0.51 -20.64 46.03
C MET A 101 -0.47 -20.70 47.55
N LEU A 102 -0.19 -19.59 48.23
CA LEU A 102 0.00 -19.58 49.67
C LEU A 102 -1.28 -20.05 50.37
N GLY A 103 -1.15 -21.07 51.22
CA GLY A 103 -2.26 -21.65 51.97
C GLY A 103 -3.13 -22.65 51.21
N LYS A 104 -2.93 -22.84 49.90
CA LYS A 104 -3.67 -23.84 49.11
C LYS A 104 -3.19 -25.26 49.43
N GLU A 105 -4.12 -26.21 49.43
CA GLU A 105 -3.88 -27.61 49.76
C GLU A 105 -3.94 -28.49 48.51
N ILE A 106 -3.01 -29.44 48.40
CA ILE A 106 -2.97 -30.45 47.34
C ILE A 106 -3.36 -31.80 47.97
N PRO A 107 -4.44 -32.47 47.52
CA PRO A 107 -4.86 -33.75 48.06
C PRO A 107 -3.77 -34.84 47.98
N ALA A 108 -3.86 -35.86 48.83
CA ALA A 108 -3.02 -37.06 48.75
C ALA A 108 -3.14 -37.73 47.37
N GLY A 109 -2.01 -38.01 46.71
CA GLY A 109 -1.98 -38.54 45.33
C GLY A 109 -2.63 -37.64 44.27
N GLY A 110 -3.08 -36.43 44.65
CA GLY A 110 -3.88 -35.54 43.83
C GLY A 110 -3.05 -34.46 43.14
N THR A 111 -3.74 -33.63 42.35
CA THR A 111 -3.13 -32.52 41.64
C THR A 111 -3.77 -31.18 41.99
N LEU A 112 -3.02 -30.10 41.78
CA LEU A 112 -3.50 -28.72 41.92
C LEU A 112 -2.95 -27.85 40.80
N LYS A 113 -3.82 -27.09 40.13
CA LYS A 113 -3.43 -26.11 39.12
C LYS A 113 -2.79 -24.88 39.77
N VAL A 114 -1.73 -24.39 39.14
CA VAL A 114 -0.98 -23.19 39.54
C VAL A 114 -1.17 -22.14 38.45
N PRO A 115 -2.13 -21.21 38.62
CA PRO A 115 -2.26 -20.09 37.71
C PRO A 115 -1.09 -19.13 37.93
N LEU A 116 -0.40 -18.80 36.85
CA LEU A 116 0.71 -17.84 36.86
C LEU A 116 0.42 -16.78 35.81
N SER A 117 0.87 -15.56 36.06
CA SER A 117 0.95 -14.56 34.99
C SER A 117 2.21 -13.73 35.07
N MET A 118 2.65 -13.24 33.92
CA MET A 118 3.77 -12.33 33.78
C MET A 118 3.34 -11.12 32.96
N ARG A 119 3.47 -9.92 33.52
CA ARG A 119 3.26 -8.66 32.81
C ARG A 119 4.56 -8.26 32.10
N THR A 120 4.54 -8.16 30.78
CA THR A 120 5.71 -7.70 30.02
C THR A 120 5.82 -6.17 30.05
N SER A 121 7.06 -5.67 30.09
CA SER A 121 7.35 -4.24 29.98
C SER A 121 7.21 -3.75 28.52
N GLY A 122 7.32 -2.44 28.29
CA GLY A 122 7.47 -1.87 26.94
C GLY A 122 8.80 -2.24 26.25
N ALA A 123 9.84 -2.52 27.03
CA ALA A 123 11.15 -2.90 26.52
C ALA A 123 11.20 -4.32 25.90
N THR A 124 11.65 -4.40 24.65
CA THR A 124 11.95 -5.66 23.95
C THR A 124 13.16 -6.38 24.54
N GLY A 125 13.19 -7.71 24.34
CA GLY A 125 14.24 -8.63 24.76
C GLY A 125 13.71 -9.84 25.55
N GLU A 126 14.61 -10.76 25.88
CA GLU A 126 14.28 -11.93 26.70
C GLU A 126 13.91 -11.54 28.12
N LYS A 127 12.83 -12.14 28.63
CA LYS A 127 12.35 -12.02 30.00
C LYS A 127 12.26 -13.41 30.61
N SER A 128 12.80 -13.54 31.81
CA SER A 128 12.67 -14.75 32.61
C SER A 128 12.29 -14.40 34.04
N ALA A 129 11.49 -15.28 34.64
CA ALA A 129 11.10 -15.21 36.03
C ALA A 129 11.01 -16.63 36.61
N GLN A 130 11.45 -16.79 37.85
CA GLN A 130 11.26 -17.99 38.66
C GLN A 130 10.16 -17.78 39.70
N VAL A 131 9.41 -18.83 40.01
CA VAL A 131 8.48 -18.92 41.13
C VAL A 131 8.86 -20.09 42.02
N VAL A 132 9.12 -19.82 43.29
CA VAL A 132 9.51 -20.81 44.29
C VAL A 132 8.33 -21.13 45.20
N LEU A 133 7.97 -22.41 45.29
CA LEU A 133 6.94 -22.95 46.16
C LEU A 133 7.55 -23.89 47.21
N MET A 134 7.09 -23.80 48.46
CA MET A 134 7.45 -24.73 49.54
C MET A 134 6.17 -25.23 50.23
N PHE A 135 6.23 -26.44 50.79
CA PHE A 135 5.06 -27.13 51.36
C PHE A 135 5.32 -27.57 52.80
N ASP A 136 4.28 -27.55 53.62
CA ASP A 136 4.36 -27.85 55.05
C ASP A 136 4.79 -29.30 55.33
N GLY A 137 5.84 -29.46 56.15
CA GLY A 137 6.38 -30.78 56.48
C GLY A 137 6.89 -31.57 55.26
N VAL A 138 7.25 -30.90 54.17
CA VAL A 138 7.77 -31.51 52.94
C VAL A 138 9.20 -31.00 52.68
N PRO A 139 10.20 -31.88 52.49
CA PRO A 139 11.56 -31.46 52.17
C PRO A 139 11.65 -30.88 50.75
N GLY A 140 12.61 -29.97 50.52
CA GLY A 140 12.88 -29.39 49.22
C GLY A 140 11.94 -28.25 48.81
N LEU A 141 11.96 -27.90 47.53
CA LEU A 141 11.11 -26.86 46.93
C LEU A 141 10.66 -27.25 45.52
N VAL A 142 9.64 -26.57 45.02
CA VAL A 142 9.28 -26.58 43.60
C VAL A 142 9.64 -25.23 43.00
N GLU A 143 10.40 -25.23 41.91
CA GLU A 143 10.66 -24.03 41.11
C GLU A 143 9.95 -24.15 39.76
N LEU A 144 9.19 -23.11 39.41
CA LEU A 144 8.62 -22.93 38.08
C LEU A 144 9.40 -21.83 37.36
N SER A 145 9.97 -22.15 36.19
CA SER A 145 10.64 -21.19 35.32
C SER A 145 9.66 -20.68 34.27
N ILE A 146 9.56 -19.36 34.12
CA ILE A 146 8.78 -18.67 33.09
C ILE A 146 9.74 -17.96 32.15
N LYS A 147 9.52 -18.08 30.84
CA LYS A 147 10.27 -17.41 29.78
C LYS A 147 9.33 -16.78 28.75
N ALA A 148 9.73 -15.63 28.22
CA ALA A 148 9.12 -15.00 27.06
C ALA A 148 10.15 -14.09 26.37
N GLU A 149 10.08 -13.96 25.05
CA GLU A 149 10.79 -12.92 24.32
C GLU A 149 9.81 -11.80 23.97
N VAL A 150 10.02 -10.62 24.56
CA VAL A 150 9.21 -9.44 24.28
C VAL A 150 9.68 -8.82 22.96
N THR A 151 8.82 -8.78 21.95
CA THR A 151 9.19 -8.29 20.62
C THR A 151 7.98 -7.75 19.85
N TYR A 152 8.24 -6.85 18.90
CA TYR A 152 7.29 -6.49 17.86
C TYR A 152 7.18 -7.61 16.81
N PRO A 153 6.17 -7.57 15.91
CA PRO A 153 6.05 -8.49 14.78
C PRO A 153 7.26 -8.51 13.83
N VAL A 154 8.10 -7.47 13.89
CA VAL A 154 9.43 -7.45 13.26
C VAL A 154 10.48 -7.29 14.35
N ARG A 155 11.61 -7.99 14.23
CA ARG A 155 12.70 -7.94 15.20
C ARG A 155 14.07 -7.95 14.55
N GLY A 156 15.06 -7.42 15.27
CA GLY A 156 16.46 -7.49 14.88
C GLY A 156 17.23 -8.50 15.72
N ILE A 157 18.14 -9.24 15.10
CA ILE A 157 18.93 -10.32 15.71
C ILE A 157 20.37 -10.22 15.26
N GLN A 158 21.31 -10.36 16.20
CA GLN A 158 22.69 -10.68 15.88
C GLN A 158 22.89 -12.19 15.94
N LEU A 159 23.39 -12.76 14.85
CA LEU A 159 23.92 -14.13 14.88
C LEU A 159 25.29 -14.11 15.55
N SER A 160 25.39 -14.73 16.72
CA SER A 160 26.62 -14.80 17.51
C SER A 160 27.02 -16.25 17.77
N VAL A 161 28.22 -16.45 18.32
CA VAL A 161 28.68 -17.76 18.78
C VAL A 161 28.86 -17.68 20.29
N GLY A 162 28.16 -18.55 21.02
CA GLY A 162 28.28 -18.66 22.47
C GLY A 162 29.65 -19.19 22.91
N ALA A 163 29.96 -19.06 24.20
CA ALA A 163 31.19 -19.62 24.78
C ALA A 163 31.29 -21.16 24.60
N ASP A 164 30.17 -21.82 24.37
CA ASP A 164 30.03 -23.25 24.05
C ASP A 164 30.22 -23.58 22.56
N GLY A 165 30.59 -22.61 21.73
CA GLY A 165 30.80 -22.78 20.28
C GLY A 165 29.52 -22.91 19.45
N LYS A 166 28.34 -22.84 20.08
CA LYS A 166 27.04 -22.93 19.39
C LYS A 166 26.59 -21.58 18.88
N GLN A 167 25.93 -21.56 17.72
CA GLN A 167 25.28 -20.36 17.22
C GLN A 167 24.15 -19.92 18.16
N ARG A 168 24.05 -18.61 18.38
CA ARG A 168 23.00 -17.95 19.15
C ARG A 168 22.37 -16.85 18.31
N ARG A 169 21.12 -16.55 18.65
CA ARG A 169 20.29 -15.51 18.04
C ARG A 169 20.02 -14.47 19.11
N ASP A 170 20.92 -13.50 19.22
CA ASP A 170 20.84 -12.52 20.30
C ASP A 170 19.95 -11.34 19.86
N PRO A 171 18.95 -10.92 20.67
CA PRO A 171 18.13 -9.74 20.38
C PRO A 171 18.87 -8.41 20.67
N PHE A 172 20.19 -8.45 20.69
CA PHE A 172 21.09 -7.35 20.97
C PHE A 172 22.40 -7.51 20.22
N ILE A 173 23.08 -6.39 19.98
CA ILE A 173 24.45 -6.38 19.46
C ILE A 173 25.41 -6.48 20.65
N ASN A 174 26.32 -7.46 20.64
CA ASN A 174 27.29 -7.67 21.71
C ASN A 174 28.72 -7.27 21.31
N ALA A 175 29.00 -5.97 21.29
CA ALA A 175 30.32 -5.39 21.10
C ALA A 175 31.12 -5.22 22.42
N PHE A 176 30.54 -5.63 23.57
CA PHE A 176 31.18 -5.53 24.87
C PHE A 176 32.03 -6.77 25.15
N ASP A 177 31.41 -7.96 25.12
CA ASP A 177 32.11 -9.23 25.35
C ASP A 177 32.96 -9.62 24.13
N ASN A 178 32.48 -9.30 22.92
CA ASN A 178 33.19 -9.52 21.67
C ASN A 178 33.44 -8.19 20.95
N LYS A 179 34.64 -7.64 21.10
CA LYS A 179 35.01 -6.33 20.54
C LYS A 179 34.94 -6.27 19.01
N ALA A 180 35.02 -7.41 18.31
CA ALA A 180 34.89 -7.45 16.86
C ALA A 180 33.49 -7.04 16.36
N ASN A 181 32.47 -7.17 17.20
CA ASN A 181 31.08 -6.79 16.88
C ASN A 181 30.84 -5.26 16.93
N VAL A 182 31.89 -4.43 16.98
CA VAL A 182 31.76 -2.99 16.78
C VAL A 182 31.30 -2.65 15.34
N THR A 183 31.57 -3.55 14.40
CA THR A 183 30.98 -3.59 13.07
C THR A 183 30.38 -4.98 12.81
N GLY A 184 29.42 -5.10 11.91
CA GLY A 184 28.88 -6.42 11.58
C GLY A 184 27.58 -6.39 10.81
N GLU A 185 26.91 -7.54 10.83
CA GLU A 185 25.61 -7.74 10.20
C GLU A 185 24.58 -8.13 11.26
N ILE A 186 23.34 -7.68 11.07
CA ILE A 186 22.16 -8.16 11.81
C ILE A 186 21.14 -8.70 10.82
N THR A 187 20.33 -9.63 11.29
CA THR A 187 19.13 -10.10 10.60
C THR A 187 17.93 -9.35 11.15
N VAL A 188 17.15 -8.72 10.28
CA VAL A 188 15.87 -8.11 10.63
C VAL A 188 14.78 -8.95 10.00
N GLU A 189 13.90 -9.54 10.80
CA GLU A 189 12.94 -10.55 10.37
C GLU A 189 11.55 -10.35 10.93
N SER A 190 10.57 -10.83 10.18
CA SER A 190 9.18 -10.92 10.56
C SER A 190 8.91 -12.23 11.28
N ILE A 191 8.32 -12.18 12.47
CA ILE A 191 7.99 -13.40 13.24
C ILE A 191 6.63 -13.99 12.85
N ASP A 192 5.79 -13.22 12.15
CA ASP A 192 4.46 -13.65 11.69
C ASP A 192 4.43 -14.01 10.20
N GLY A 193 5.60 -14.06 9.54
CA GLY A 193 5.73 -14.39 8.12
C GLY A 193 5.22 -13.32 7.16
N LYS A 194 4.80 -12.14 7.63
CA LYS A 194 4.40 -11.06 6.72
C LYS A 194 5.61 -10.32 6.20
N SER A 195 5.64 -10.09 4.89
CA SER A 195 6.70 -9.29 4.26
C SER A 195 6.60 -7.81 4.63
N PHE A 196 7.74 -7.14 4.72
CA PHE A 196 7.87 -5.71 5.05
C PHE A 196 9.09 -5.12 4.33
N ARG A 197 9.30 -3.81 4.38
CA ARG A 197 10.54 -3.14 3.95
C ARG A 197 11.22 -2.45 5.12
N ILE A 198 12.55 -2.40 5.07
CA ILE A 198 13.36 -1.56 5.96
C ILE A 198 13.54 -0.20 5.29
N MET A 199 13.13 0.86 5.98
CA MET A 199 13.20 2.24 5.49
C MET A 199 14.49 2.92 5.94
N SER A 200 14.90 2.69 7.19
CA SER A 200 16.15 3.23 7.72
C SER A 200 16.70 2.36 8.86
N VAL A 201 18.01 2.40 9.04
CA VAL A 201 18.74 1.76 10.16
C VAL A 201 19.60 2.82 10.82
N GLY A 202 19.37 3.08 12.11
CA GLY A 202 20.03 4.18 12.83
C GLY A 202 19.73 5.57 12.25
N GLY A 203 18.65 5.69 11.47
CA GLY A 203 18.26 6.94 10.80
C GLY A 203 18.95 7.18 9.45
N ALA A 204 19.80 6.26 9.01
CA ALA A 204 20.44 6.27 7.69
C ALA A 204 19.78 5.26 6.75
N ALA A 205 20.03 5.40 5.45
CA ALA A 205 19.61 4.42 4.45
C ALA A 205 20.20 3.03 4.78
N PRO A 206 19.41 1.95 4.70
CA PRO A 206 19.88 0.61 5.04
C PRO A 206 20.97 0.13 4.07
N VAL A 207 22.02 -0.48 4.61
CA VAL A 207 23.06 -1.15 3.82
C VAL A 207 22.75 -2.64 3.79
N PHE A 208 22.05 -3.08 2.75
CA PHE A 208 21.67 -4.48 2.57
C PHE A 208 22.86 -5.36 2.14
N VAL A 209 22.84 -6.63 2.56
CA VAL A 209 23.88 -7.62 2.22
C VAL A 209 23.55 -8.34 0.91
N ASP A 210 22.34 -8.88 0.78
CA ASP A 210 21.87 -9.74 -0.32
C ASP A 210 20.48 -9.34 -0.84
N TYR A 211 20.20 -8.04 -0.83
CA TYR A 211 18.93 -7.47 -1.27
C TYR A 211 19.15 -6.14 -2.01
N ASN A 212 18.48 -5.99 -3.15
CA ASN A 212 18.43 -4.74 -3.91
C ASN A 212 17.01 -4.17 -3.92
N PRO A 213 16.72 -3.09 -3.17
CA PRO A 213 15.37 -2.53 -3.08
C PRO A 213 14.84 -1.97 -4.41
N ALA A 214 15.70 -1.67 -5.39
CA ALA A 214 15.29 -1.19 -6.71
C ALA A 214 14.74 -2.31 -7.61
N GLU A 215 15.12 -3.56 -7.35
CA GLU A 215 14.82 -4.71 -8.21
C GLU A 215 13.89 -5.73 -7.54
N GLN A 216 13.82 -5.72 -6.20
CA GLN A 216 13.21 -6.79 -5.43
C GLN A 216 12.13 -6.23 -4.49
N GLY A 217 10.97 -6.89 -4.46
CA GLY A 217 9.86 -6.54 -3.57
C GLY A 217 10.15 -6.78 -2.08
N PRO A 218 9.20 -6.44 -1.20
CA PRO A 218 9.29 -6.72 0.25
C PRO A 218 9.58 -8.20 0.55
N ARG A 219 10.30 -8.46 1.64
CA ARG A 219 10.65 -9.79 2.15
C ARG A 219 10.28 -9.92 3.62
N GLU A 220 10.25 -11.16 4.08
CA GLU A 220 10.06 -11.51 5.50
C GLU A 220 11.35 -11.37 6.32
N SER A 221 12.52 -11.28 5.68
CA SER A 221 13.81 -11.20 6.36
C SER A 221 14.86 -10.48 5.51
N TYR A 222 15.74 -9.74 6.19
CA TYR A 222 16.83 -8.98 5.59
C TYR A 222 18.10 -9.14 6.41
N ARG A 223 19.26 -9.26 5.74
CA ARG A 223 20.56 -9.01 6.37
C ARG A 223 21.00 -7.57 6.08
N VAL A 224 21.30 -6.82 7.13
CA VAL A 224 21.73 -5.42 7.04
C VAL A 224 23.02 -5.20 7.83
N ARG A 225 23.90 -4.35 7.29
CA ARG A 225 25.18 -4.00 7.92
C ARG A 225 25.03 -2.83 8.87
N TYR A 226 25.85 -2.85 9.93
CA TYR A 226 26.06 -1.72 10.83
C TYR A 226 27.55 -1.53 11.10
N ASP A 227 27.94 -0.29 11.42
CA ASP A 227 29.32 0.08 11.72
C ASP A 227 29.34 1.18 12.77
N PHE A 228 29.92 0.89 13.94
CA PHE A 228 30.15 1.86 15.01
C PHE A 228 31.64 2.22 15.16
N SER A 229 32.53 1.65 14.36
CA SER A 229 33.99 1.76 14.51
C SER A 229 34.52 3.18 14.29
N SER A 230 33.82 3.97 13.48
CA SER A 230 34.15 5.38 13.21
C SER A 230 33.52 6.37 14.19
N LEU A 231 32.66 5.90 15.11
CA LEU A 231 31.97 6.77 16.05
C LEU A 231 32.82 6.97 17.31
N PRO A 232 32.95 8.20 17.82
CA PRO A 232 33.51 8.41 19.15
C PRO A 232 32.58 7.79 20.22
N CYS A 233 33.14 7.48 21.37
CA CYS A 233 32.51 6.69 22.44
C CYS A 233 31.10 7.18 22.80
N GLU A 234 30.93 8.50 22.97
CA GLU A 234 29.69 9.19 23.29
C GLU A 234 28.63 9.15 22.18
N ARG A 235 29.01 8.80 20.94
CA ARG A 235 28.11 8.69 19.79
C ARG A 235 27.70 7.26 19.46
N VAL A 236 28.31 6.25 20.08
CA VAL A 236 27.84 4.86 19.93
C VAL A 236 26.44 4.77 20.53
N PRO A 237 25.41 4.41 19.75
CA PRO A 237 24.04 4.47 20.23
C PRO A 237 23.80 3.39 21.28
N LYS A 238 23.07 3.72 22.36
CA LYS A 238 22.65 2.71 23.35
C LYS A 238 21.70 1.68 22.72
N TYR A 239 20.93 2.09 21.72
CA TYR A 239 20.00 1.25 20.96
C TYR A 239 20.08 1.59 19.48
N LEU A 240 20.16 0.57 18.63
CA LEU A 240 20.03 0.71 17.19
C LEU A 240 18.54 0.65 16.83
N VAL A 241 17.98 1.78 16.39
CA VAL A 241 16.57 1.89 15.97
C VAL A 241 16.47 1.58 14.47
N ILE A 242 15.46 0.79 14.10
CA ILE A 242 15.20 0.36 12.73
C ILE A 242 13.78 0.77 12.37
N GLU A 243 13.63 1.46 11.23
CA GLU A 243 12.34 1.91 10.70
C GLU A 243 11.85 0.95 9.62
N THR A 244 10.59 0.51 9.69
CA THR A 244 9.97 -0.39 8.70
C THR A 244 8.69 0.20 8.13
N ASP A 245 8.22 -0.26 6.96
CA ASP A 245 6.93 0.18 6.38
C ASP A 245 5.68 -0.44 7.06
N ARG A 246 5.87 -1.30 8.08
CA ARG A 246 4.77 -1.93 8.82
C ARG A 246 4.23 -1.02 9.92
N ALA A 247 2.93 -0.77 9.95
CA ALA A 247 2.30 0.07 10.98
C ALA A 247 2.43 -0.51 12.40
N ASP A 248 2.33 -1.84 12.53
CA ASP A 248 2.44 -2.59 13.79
C ASP A 248 3.89 -2.83 14.26
N ALA A 249 4.88 -2.44 13.45
CA ALA A 249 6.31 -2.53 13.74
C ALA A 249 7.10 -1.36 13.14
N ARG A 250 6.50 -0.16 13.12
CA ARG A 250 7.06 0.98 12.36
C ARG A 250 8.45 1.36 12.85
N LEU A 251 8.67 1.28 14.17
CA LEU A 251 9.96 1.46 14.81
C LEU A 251 10.23 0.30 15.74
N ILE A 252 11.36 -0.37 15.56
CA ILE A 252 11.86 -1.43 16.42
C ILE A 252 13.27 -1.07 16.88
N ASP A 253 13.76 -1.74 17.93
CA ASP A 253 15.09 -1.46 18.47
C ASP A 253 15.88 -2.73 18.80
N MET A 254 17.21 -2.58 18.80
CA MET A 254 18.15 -3.55 19.34
C MET A 254 19.09 -2.88 20.33
N ARG A 255 19.30 -3.49 21.51
CA ARG A 255 20.30 -3.01 22.48
C ARG A 255 21.70 -3.15 21.90
N VAL A 256 22.54 -2.12 21.99
CA VAL A 256 23.96 -2.20 21.61
C VAL A 256 24.82 -2.28 22.86
N ARG A 257 25.28 -3.47 23.25
CA ARG A 257 26.21 -3.64 24.37
C ARG A 257 27.61 -3.26 23.90
N HIS A 258 28.12 -2.14 24.40
CA HIS A 258 29.44 -1.59 24.12
C HIS A 258 29.96 -0.94 25.42
N GLU A 259 31.27 -0.76 25.54
CA GLU A 259 31.86 -0.17 26.76
C GLU A 259 31.31 1.23 27.06
N CYS A 260 31.00 1.98 26.01
CA CYS A 260 30.45 3.35 26.08
C CYS A 260 28.95 3.41 26.31
N THR A 261 28.22 2.31 26.12
CA THR A 261 26.75 2.34 26.14
C THR A 261 26.17 1.86 27.46
N LYS A 262 26.98 1.76 28.52
CA LYS A 262 26.51 1.37 29.86
C LYS A 262 25.40 2.31 30.32
N ILE A 263 24.26 1.73 30.70
CA ILE A 263 23.14 2.48 31.27
C ILE A 263 23.36 2.55 32.78
N SER A 264 23.58 3.76 33.29
CA SER A 264 23.72 4.03 34.73
C SER A 264 22.62 5.02 35.12
N ALA A 265 21.51 4.49 35.62
CA ALA A 265 20.37 5.30 36.05
C ALA A 265 20.47 5.61 37.54
N ASN A 266 20.10 6.84 37.92
CA ASN A 266 20.04 7.27 39.31
C ASN A 266 18.65 7.13 39.94
N PHE A 267 17.68 6.65 39.16
CA PHE A 267 16.40 6.10 39.61
C PHE A 267 16.28 4.64 39.15
N GLY A 268 15.61 3.80 39.95
CA GLY A 268 15.40 2.39 39.67
C GLY A 268 14.31 2.13 38.64
N PHE A 269 14.44 2.65 37.41
CA PHE A 269 13.41 2.47 36.38
C PHE A 269 13.16 0.98 36.07
N ALA A 270 11.90 0.60 35.88
CA ALA A 270 11.50 -0.73 35.47
C ALA A 270 12.03 -1.11 34.07
N GLN A 271 12.26 -0.10 33.24
CA GLN A 271 12.86 -0.18 31.91
C GLN A 271 13.63 1.11 31.62
N TYR A 272 14.50 1.12 30.61
CA TYR A 272 15.40 2.26 30.33
C TYR A 272 15.13 2.96 29.00
N ARG A 273 14.05 2.56 28.30
CA ARG A 273 13.60 3.19 27.06
C ARG A 273 12.10 3.03 26.87
N GLU A 274 11.50 3.89 26.05
CA GLU A 274 10.13 3.75 25.53
C GLU A 274 10.06 3.99 24.01
N ASN A 275 9.20 3.23 23.34
CA ASN A 275 8.82 3.46 21.94
C ASN A 275 7.61 4.39 21.86
N VAL A 276 7.83 5.65 21.52
CA VAL A 276 6.72 6.61 21.40
C VAL A 276 6.02 6.49 20.04
N GLY A 277 6.59 5.75 19.08
CA GLY A 277 6.00 5.45 17.77
C GLY A 277 6.07 6.64 16.79
N VAL A 278 5.12 6.73 15.86
CA VAL A 278 5.01 7.86 14.93
C VAL A 278 4.19 8.98 15.55
N MET A 279 4.63 10.22 15.38
CA MET A 279 3.96 11.44 15.82
C MET A 279 3.89 12.44 14.67
N ALA A 280 2.74 13.07 14.50
CA ALA A 280 2.62 14.27 13.67
C ALA A 280 3.39 15.44 14.30
N PRO A 281 3.93 16.39 13.51
CA PRO A 281 4.42 17.65 14.05
C PRO A 281 3.35 18.35 14.89
N GLY A 282 3.72 18.81 16.09
CA GLY A 282 2.78 19.39 17.06
C GLY A 282 1.99 18.38 17.90
N ALA A 283 2.02 17.08 17.57
CA ALA A 283 1.29 16.07 18.34
C ALA A 283 1.91 15.85 19.72
N THR A 284 1.08 15.43 20.68
CA THR A 284 1.50 15.02 22.02
C THR A 284 1.10 13.58 22.29
N LYS A 285 2.01 12.80 22.88
CA LYS A 285 1.75 11.46 23.41
C LYS A 285 2.07 11.39 24.89
N VAL A 286 1.36 10.53 25.60
CA VAL A 286 1.53 10.32 27.04
C VAL A 286 1.84 8.85 27.29
N PHE A 287 2.83 8.57 28.13
CA PHE A 287 3.15 7.22 28.59
C PHE A 287 3.51 7.23 30.09
N GLU A 288 3.51 6.04 30.69
CA GLU A 288 3.88 5.84 32.09
C GLU A 288 5.29 5.25 32.20
N VAL A 289 6.07 5.77 33.15
CA VAL A 289 7.37 5.23 33.54
C VAL A 289 7.28 4.76 34.98
N GLU A 290 7.56 3.49 35.22
CA GLU A 290 7.61 2.92 36.57
C GLU A 290 9.04 3.03 37.15
N ILE A 291 9.14 3.54 38.37
CA ILE A 291 10.34 3.51 39.21
C ILE A 291 10.09 2.48 40.33
N LYS A 292 10.90 1.43 40.36
CA LYS A 292 10.86 0.35 41.36
C LYS A 292 11.57 0.78 42.63
N HIS A 293 11.18 0.19 43.77
CA HIS A 293 11.78 0.49 45.06
C HIS A 293 11.80 2.00 45.34
N ALA A 294 10.70 2.67 45.00
CA ALA A 294 10.63 4.11 45.00
C ALA A 294 10.72 4.65 46.42
N ASN A 295 10.01 4.05 47.39
CA ASN A 295 10.00 4.40 48.83
C ASN A 295 10.73 5.73 49.21
N GLY A 296 10.07 6.86 48.94
CA GLY A 296 10.63 8.21 49.14
C GLY A 296 11.11 8.94 47.87
N VAL A 297 11.09 8.30 46.70
CA VAL A 297 11.31 8.94 45.40
C VAL A 297 10.14 9.88 45.09
N ARG A 298 10.48 11.09 44.63
CA ARG A 298 9.57 12.05 44.03
C ARG A 298 10.25 12.67 42.81
N ILE A 299 9.56 12.67 41.67
CA ILE A 299 10.03 13.36 40.46
C ILE A 299 9.49 14.79 40.48
N ASP A 300 10.38 15.75 40.29
CA ASP A 300 10.09 17.18 40.27
C ASP A 300 9.91 17.69 38.82
N SER A 301 10.68 17.17 37.86
CA SER A 301 10.52 17.53 36.44
C SER A 301 11.03 16.44 35.49
N VAL A 302 10.50 16.46 34.26
CA VAL A 302 11.00 15.67 33.13
C VAL A 302 11.17 16.60 31.93
N THR A 303 12.34 16.61 31.31
CA THR A 303 12.65 17.44 30.12
C THR A 303 13.34 16.62 29.04
N SER A 304 13.15 16.97 27.77
CA SER A 304 13.87 16.37 26.64
C SER A 304 15.21 17.06 26.42
N THR A 305 16.23 16.33 25.98
CA THR A 305 17.50 16.93 25.52
C THR A 305 17.54 17.20 24.01
N ASP A 306 16.56 16.74 23.23
CA ASP A 306 16.48 17.02 21.79
C ASP A 306 15.51 18.18 21.54
N PRO A 307 15.92 19.25 20.83
CA PRO A 307 15.09 20.43 20.62
C PRO A 307 13.83 20.16 19.79
N ARG A 308 13.77 19.05 19.05
CA ARG A 308 12.61 18.65 18.24
C ARG A 308 11.44 18.13 19.07
N VAL A 309 11.68 17.86 20.35
CA VAL A 309 10.73 17.18 21.23
C VAL A 309 10.73 17.88 22.57
N ASP A 310 9.57 18.30 23.06
CA ASP A 310 9.38 18.74 24.44
C ASP A 310 8.90 17.55 25.29
N ALA A 311 9.31 17.50 26.56
CA ALA A 311 8.77 16.55 27.52
C ALA A 311 8.36 17.27 28.81
N LYS A 312 7.32 16.75 29.48
CA LYS A 312 6.83 17.28 30.76
C LYS A 312 6.35 16.16 31.66
N LEU A 313 6.59 16.33 32.96
CA LEU A 313 5.91 15.59 34.00
C LEU A 313 4.44 16.03 34.05
N LEU A 314 3.50 15.08 33.97
CA LEU A 314 2.07 15.36 34.13
C LEU A 314 1.62 15.11 35.56
N ASP A 315 1.85 13.88 36.05
CA ASP A 315 1.54 13.48 37.41
C ASP A 315 2.43 12.29 37.82
N GLN A 316 2.36 11.92 39.11
CA GLN A 316 2.96 10.71 39.63
C GLN A 316 2.09 10.14 40.75
N LYS A 317 2.00 8.81 40.83
CA LYS A 317 1.18 8.08 41.82
C LYS A 317 1.91 6.83 42.30
N SER A 318 1.53 6.30 43.45
CA SER A 318 2.01 5.01 43.92
C SER A 318 1.73 3.90 42.89
N GLY A 319 2.76 3.13 42.56
CA GLY A 319 2.69 1.94 41.71
C GLY A 319 2.36 0.68 42.51
N ALA A 320 2.62 -0.49 41.92
CA ALA A 320 2.53 -1.76 42.64
C ALA A 320 3.61 -1.85 43.73
N GLU A 321 3.24 -2.44 44.88
CA GLU A 321 4.12 -2.57 46.06
C GLU A 321 4.71 -1.22 46.53
N ASP A 322 6.02 -1.02 46.40
CA ASP A 322 6.78 0.17 46.80
C ASP A 322 7.18 1.06 45.61
N GLY A 323 6.59 0.85 44.43
CA GLY A 323 6.91 1.57 43.19
C GLY A 323 6.25 2.95 43.05
N LEU A 324 6.73 3.74 42.09
CA LEU A 324 6.18 5.03 41.69
C LEU A 324 5.91 5.00 40.18
N LEU A 325 4.67 5.28 39.78
CA LEU A 325 4.28 5.47 38.38
C LEU A 325 4.31 6.95 38.06
N VAL A 326 5.07 7.32 37.03
CA VAL A 326 5.27 8.70 36.58
C VAL A 326 4.67 8.86 35.19
N ARG A 327 3.66 9.73 35.04
CA ARG A 327 3.06 10.05 33.73
C ARG A 327 3.83 11.18 33.06
N VAL A 328 4.32 10.92 31.86
CA VAL A 328 5.12 11.85 31.08
C VAL A 328 4.42 12.15 29.76
N SER A 329 4.30 13.42 29.41
CA SER A 329 3.91 13.84 28.06
C SER A 329 5.14 14.17 27.23
N VAL A 330 5.11 13.78 25.97
CA VAL A 330 6.09 14.11 24.95
C VAL A 330 5.38 14.80 23.79
N THR A 331 5.85 15.99 23.39
CA THR A 331 5.26 16.82 22.34
C THR A 331 6.28 17.04 21.23
N ALA A 332 5.96 16.65 19.99
CA ALA A 332 6.79 16.97 18.84
C ALA A 332 6.64 18.46 18.49
N ARG A 333 7.74 19.16 18.19
CA ARG A 333 7.67 20.54 17.68
C ARG A 333 6.94 20.56 16.33
N ALA A 334 6.26 21.67 16.04
CA ALA A 334 5.42 21.81 14.84
C ALA A 334 6.21 21.82 13.52
N ASP A 335 7.49 22.17 13.57
CA ASP A 335 8.43 22.23 12.45
C ASP A 335 9.39 21.03 12.40
N ALA A 336 9.33 20.13 13.39
CA ALA A 336 10.23 19.00 13.46
C ALA A 336 9.82 17.87 12.50
N THR A 337 10.83 17.15 12.00
CA THR A 337 10.66 15.95 11.18
C THR A 337 11.77 14.94 11.45
N GLY A 338 11.59 13.71 10.99
CA GLY A 338 12.58 12.65 11.01
C GLY A 338 12.58 11.81 12.30
N MET A 339 13.52 10.88 12.38
CA MET A 339 13.66 10.00 13.54
C MET A 339 14.37 10.73 14.69
N VAL A 340 13.89 10.49 15.91
CA VAL A 340 14.45 11.03 17.15
C VAL A 340 14.76 9.86 18.08
N LEU A 341 15.99 9.82 18.59
CA LEU A 341 16.41 8.96 19.69
C LEU A 341 17.08 9.89 20.71
N THR A 342 16.43 10.13 21.85
CA THR A 342 16.87 11.15 22.80
C THR A 342 16.59 10.74 24.25
N PRO A 343 17.45 11.12 25.21
CA PRO A 343 17.11 10.98 26.61
C PRO A 343 16.10 12.04 27.06
N LEU A 344 15.19 11.60 27.91
CA LEU A 344 14.41 12.41 28.82
C LEU A 344 15.15 12.49 30.15
N ARG A 345 15.47 13.70 30.59
CA ARG A 345 16.11 13.99 31.87
C ARG A 345 15.05 14.06 32.96
N PHE A 346 15.06 13.10 33.86
CA PHE A 346 14.25 13.09 35.08
C PHE A 346 15.04 13.75 36.20
N VAL A 347 14.45 14.74 36.86
CA VAL A 347 15.02 15.43 38.03
C VAL A 347 14.06 15.23 39.20
N GLY A 348 14.59 14.89 40.37
CA GLY A 348 13.78 14.68 41.55
C GLY A 348 14.62 14.43 42.80
N VAL A 349 13.98 13.91 43.83
CA VAL A 349 14.62 13.46 45.07
C VAL A 349 14.37 11.98 45.28
N GLY A 350 15.31 11.28 45.91
CA GLY A 350 15.11 9.88 46.28
C GLY A 350 16.29 9.23 47.00
N PRO A 351 16.07 8.06 47.63
CA PRO A 351 17.13 7.25 48.23
C PRO A 351 18.14 6.75 47.18
N ASP A 352 19.24 6.16 47.65
CA ASP A 352 20.19 5.50 46.74
C ASP A 352 19.56 4.23 46.14
N PRO A 353 19.40 4.13 44.81
CA PRO A 353 18.85 2.93 44.18
C PRO A 353 19.69 1.67 44.46
N LYS A 354 20.97 1.81 44.85
CA LYS A 354 21.81 0.68 45.28
C LYS A 354 21.60 0.25 46.74
N ARG A 355 20.86 1.03 47.53
CA ARG A 355 20.51 0.75 48.92
C ARG A 355 19.01 0.97 49.13
N PRO A 356 18.16 0.03 48.64
CA PRO A 356 16.71 0.15 48.79
C PRO A 356 16.34 0.20 50.28
N VAL A 357 15.38 1.07 50.62
CA VAL A 357 14.85 1.18 51.98
C VAL A 357 13.55 0.39 52.05
N PRO A 358 13.35 -0.51 53.04
CA PRO A 358 12.10 -1.25 53.19
C PRO A 358 10.88 -0.34 53.34
N ALA A 359 9.75 -0.73 52.74
CA ALA A 359 8.50 0.02 52.82
C ALA A 359 8.11 0.31 54.28
N GLY A 360 7.74 1.57 54.56
CA GLY A 360 7.33 2.03 55.88
C GLY A 360 8.45 2.52 56.80
N GLN A 361 9.73 2.44 56.39
CA GLN A 361 10.85 3.06 57.11
C GLN A 361 11.21 4.44 56.52
N PRO A 362 11.61 5.43 57.34
CA PRO A 362 12.06 6.73 56.85
C PRO A 362 13.29 6.58 55.96
N ALA A 363 13.21 7.06 54.71
CA ALA A 363 14.32 7.07 53.77
C ALA A 363 14.93 8.48 53.68
N ALA A 364 16.25 8.60 53.86
CA ALA A 364 16.95 9.84 53.54
C ALA A 364 16.94 10.07 52.02
N THR A 365 16.42 11.21 51.58
CA THR A 365 16.34 11.58 50.16
C THR A 365 17.39 12.63 49.82
N MET A 366 17.96 12.55 48.61
CA MET A 366 18.86 13.56 48.06
C MET A 366 18.44 13.91 46.62
N PRO A 367 18.79 15.11 46.11
CA PRO A 367 18.58 15.44 44.70
C PRO A 367 19.27 14.44 43.77
N ARG A 368 18.56 14.03 42.72
CA ARG A 368 19.06 13.10 41.70
C ARG A 368 18.57 13.48 40.32
N GLU A 369 19.40 13.15 39.34
CA GLU A 369 19.08 13.26 37.92
C GLU A 369 19.34 11.93 37.22
N SER A 370 18.43 11.50 36.36
CA SER A 370 18.62 10.29 35.56
C SER A 370 18.06 10.45 34.16
N ASP A 371 18.73 9.85 33.18
CA ASP A 371 18.24 9.78 31.80
C ASP A 371 17.38 8.53 31.59
N PHE A 372 16.27 8.70 30.86
CA PHE A 372 15.41 7.64 30.35
C PHE A 372 15.24 7.85 28.85
N LEU A 373 15.55 6.85 28.00
CA LEU A 373 15.52 7.05 26.56
C LEU A 373 14.11 7.00 25.98
N ILE A 374 13.87 7.77 24.92
CA ILE A 374 12.73 7.57 24.03
C ILE A 374 13.20 7.50 22.58
N TYR A 375 12.41 6.81 21.75
CA TYR A 375 12.56 6.91 20.31
C TYR A 375 11.20 7.07 19.62
N LEU A 376 11.18 7.89 18.57
CA LEU A 376 9.99 8.18 17.75
C LEU A 376 10.35 8.62 16.33
N LYS A 377 9.34 8.69 15.48
CA LYS A 377 9.39 9.30 14.16
C LYS A 377 8.45 10.49 14.15
N ILE A 378 8.97 11.67 13.83
CA ILE A 378 8.16 12.85 13.54
C ILE A 378 7.95 12.89 12.03
N GLU A 379 6.71 12.69 11.61
CA GLU A 379 6.35 12.61 10.20
C GLU A 379 5.02 13.32 10.05
N ALA A 380 4.96 14.28 9.11
CA ALA A 380 3.70 14.92 8.79
C ALA A 380 2.69 13.82 8.45
N PRO A 381 1.50 13.81 9.08
CA PRO A 381 0.47 12.89 8.66
C PRO A 381 0.27 13.17 7.19
N VAL A 382 0.40 12.13 6.36
CA VAL A 382 -0.03 12.17 4.97
C VAL A 382 -1.40 12.82 5.00
N PRO A 383 -1.56 14.04 4.44
CA PRO A 383 -2.88 14.64 4.38
C PRO A 383 -3.73 13.62 3.64
N GLN A 384 -4.87 13.24 4.22
CA GLN A 384 -5.83 12.48 3.43
C GLN A 384 -6.04 13.28 2.16
N LEU A 385 -5.68 12.68 1.04
CA LEU A 385 -5.96 13.26 -0.24
C LEU A 385 -7.46 13.32 -0.41
N GLN A 386 -8.02 14.46 -0.03
CA GLN A 386 -9.35 14.85 -0.40
C GLN A 386 -9.20 15.47 -1.78
N ALA A 387 -9.55 14.71 -2.82
CA ALA A 387 -9.95 15.35 -4.07
C ALA A 387 -11.16 16.22 -3.71
N LYS A 388 -11.17 17.52 -4.01
CA LYS A 388 -12.47 18.20 -4.09
C LYS A 388 -13.28 17.47 -5.14
N PRO A 389 -14.53 17.08 -4.82
CA PRO A 389 -15.40 16.50 -5.81
C PRO A 389 -15.55 17.48 -6.97
N VAL A 390 -15.74 16.95 -8.18
CA VAL A 390 -15.99 17.72 -9.42
C VAL A 390 -17.22 18.66 -9.29
N THR A 391 -18.00 18.53 -8.20
CA THR A 391 -19.16 19.36 -7.85
C THR A 391 -18.83 20.83 -7.63
N ASP A 392 -17.58 21.18 -7.31
CA ASP A 392 -17.18 22.55 -6.98
C ASP A 392 -16.64 23.33 -8.19
N ALA A 393 -16.57 22.70 -9.38
CA ALA A 393 -16.12 23.34 -10.60
C ALA A 393 -17.11 24.42 -11.05
N THR A 394 -16.63 25.66 -11.23
CA THR A 394 -17.47 26.77 -11.69
C THR A 394 -17.92 26.53 -13.14
N PRO A 395 -19.24 26.47 -13.43
CA PRO A 395 -19.71 26.32 -14.80
C PRO A 395 -19.34 27.53 -15.66
N LYS A 396 -18.84 27.30 -16.87
CA LYS A 396 -18.64 28.31 -17.92
C LYS A 396 -19.73 28.21 -18.98
N GLU A 397 -20.10 29.32 -19.59
CA GLU A 397 -21.05 29.32 -20.72
C GLU A 397 -20.41 28.73 -21.97
N VAL A 398 -21.14 27.86 -22.66
CA VAL A 398 -20.74 27.40 -23.99
C VAL A 398 -20.97 28.56 -24.96
N PRO A 399 -19.95 29.01 -25.71
CA PRO A 399 -20.10 30.16 -26.60
C PRO A 399 -21.26 29.97 -27.59
N ALA A 400 -22.03 31.04 -27.82
CA ALA A 400 -23.18 31.00 -28.73
C ALA A 400 -22.78 30.52 -30.15
N ALA A 401 -21.58 30.90 -30.62
CA ALA A 401 -21.06 30.44 -31.91
C ALA A 401 -20.85 28.92 -31.97
N VAL A 402 -20.41 28.30 -30.87
CA VAL A 402 -20.26 26.84 -30.77
C VAL A 402 -21.63 26.17 -30.84
N ARG A 403 -22.60 26.65 -30.04
CA ARG A 403 -23.97 26.11 -30.07
C ARG A 403 -24.59 26.24 -31.45
N THR A 404 -24.47 27.40 -32.10
CA THR A 404 -24.95 27.61 -33.47
C THR A 404 -24.27 26.66 -34.47
N ALA A 405 -22.95 26.45 -34.35
CA ALA A 405 -22.24 25.53 -35.23
C ALA A 405 -22.68 24.07 -35.05
N VAL A 406 -22.91 23.61 -33.82
CA VAL A 406 -23.39 22.25 -33.54
C VAL A 406 -24.83 22.05 -34.01
N LEU A 407 -25.67 23.09 -33.94
CA LEU A 407 -27.09 23.02 -34.28
C LEU A 407 -27.41 23.39 -35.73
N ALA A 408 -26.42 23.83 -36.51
CA ALA A 408 -26.61 24.21 -37.90
C ALA A 408 -27.20 23.04 -38.72
N PRO A 409 -28.11 23.28 -39.68
CA PRO A 409 -28.60 22.23 -40.56
C PRO A 409 -27.49 21.73 -41.48
N ALA A 410 -27.61 20.48 -41.95
CA ALA A 410 -26.77 19.96 -43.03
C ALA A 410 -27.05 20.75 -44.33
N SER A 411 -25.99 21.24 -44.97
CA SER A 411 -26.08 22.06 -46.20
C SER A 411 -25.75 21.31 -47.48
N ILE A 412 -25.41 20.01 -47.37
CA ILE A 412 -25.09 19.14 -48.49
C ILE A 412 -25.86 17.81 -48.38
N PRO A 413 -26.02 17.05 -49.48
CA PRO A 413 -26.57 15.71 -49.41
C PRO A 413 -25.77 14.79 -48.47
N THR A 414 -26.46 13.83 -47.86
CA THR A 414 -25.83 12.77 -47.06
C THR A 414 -24.71 12.09 -47.84
N ASP A 415 -23.55 11.94 -47.21
CA ASP A 415 -22.38 11.31 -47.79
C ASP A 415 -22.72 9.92 -48.39
N ALA A 416 -22.22 9.63 -49.59
CA ALA A 416 -22.51 8.40 -50.33
C ALA A 416 -22.08 7.11 -49.60
N ARG A 417 -21.21 7.21 -48.59
CA ARG A 417 -20.80 6.10 -47.72
C ARG A 417 -21.91 5.66 -46.76
N VAL A 418 -22.96 6.46 -46.62
CA VAL A 418 -24.04 6.25 -45.66
C VAL A 418 -25.29 5.76 -46.38
N ASN A 419 -25.87 4.65 -45.90
CA ASN A 419 -27.20 4.26 -46.33
C ASN A 419 -28.24 5.10 -45.59
N ALA A 420 -28.73 6.15 -46.26
CA ALA A 420 -29.69 7.10 -45.71
C ALA A 420 -31.01 6.44 -45.26
N GLU A 421 -31.41 5.31 -45.84
CA GLU A 421 -32.64 4.58 -45.46
C GLU A 421 -32.56 3.97 -44.05
N LYS A 422 -31.35 3.79 -43.52
CA LYS A 422 -31.14 3.25 -42.17
C LYS A 422 -31.09 4.33 -41.10
N ILE A 423 -30.83 5.58 -41.45
CA ILE A 423 -30.74 6.67 -40.47
C ILE A 423 -32.12 6.93 -39.86
N THR A 424 -32.17 7.00 -38.53
CA THR A 424 -33.37 7.42 -37.82
C THR A 424 -33.28 8.89 -37.41
N THR A 425 -34.43 9.55 -37.32
CA THR A 425 -34.54 10.95 -36.87
C THR A 425 -35.02 10.98 -35.43
N LEU A 426 -34.28 11.68 -34.58
CA LEU A 426 -34.57 11.90 -33.17
C LEU A 426 -34.97 13.36 -32.94
N GLY A 427 -35.41 13.70 -31.72
CA GLY A 427 -35.71 15.07 -31.35
C GLY A 427 -34.49 15.99 -31.40
N ALA A 428 -34.74 17.26 -31.10
CA ALA A 428 -33.71 18.31 -31.20
C ALA A 428 -32.49 17.94 -30.33
N PRO A 429 -31.27 18.04 -30.88
CA PRO A 429 -30.06 17.71 -30.12
C PRO A 429 -29.91 18.62 -28.90
N ASN A 430 -29.64 18.00 -27.74
CA ASN A 430 -29.45 18.72 -26.49
C ASN A 430 -27.98 19.10 -26.32
N VAL A 431 -27.67 20.37 -26.63
CA VAL A 431 -26.36 20.99 -26.36
C VAL A 431 -26.48 21.84 -25.09
N PRO A 432 -25.72 21.55 -24.02
CA PRO A 432 -25.80 22.29 -22.77
C PRO A 432 -25.45 23.78 -22.96
N SER A 433 -26.11 24.66 -22.22
CA SER A 433 -25.76 26.08 -22.19
C SER A 433 -24.50 26.37 -21.39
N ARG A 434 -24.16 25.48 -20.45
CA ARG A 434 -23.00 25.58 -19.57
C ARG A 434 -22.29 24.24 -19.44
N VAL A 435 -20.97 24.30 -19.36
CA VAL A 435 -20.10 23.16 -19.13
C VAL A 435 -19.14 23.48 -18.00
N ILE A 436 -18.68 22.45 -17.29
CA ILE A 436 -17.59 22.57 -16.32
C ILE A 436 -16.27 22.15 -16.95
N GLN A 437 -15.18 22.57 -16.33
CA GLN A 437 -13.87 22.00 -16.64
C GLN A 437 -13.78 20.61 -15.99
N PRO A 438 -13.39 19.55 -16.72
CA PRO A 438 -13.10 18.25 -16.15
C PRO A 438 -11.91 18.34 -15.19
N LEU A 439 -11.67 17.25 -14.44
CA LEU A 439 -10.44 17.13 -13.66
C LEU A 439 -9.22 17.33 -14.57
N PRO A 440 -8.13 17.94 -14.05
CA PRO A 440 -6.89 18.10 -14.79
C PRO A 440 -6.40 16.80 -15.41
N VAL A 441 -5.85 16.90 -16.62
CA VAL A 441 -5.24 15.79 -17.34
C VAL A 441 -3.96 15.36 -16.62
N ILE A 442 -4.03 14.26 -15.89
CA ILE A 442 -2.88 13.64 -15.21
C ILE A 442 -2.41 12.45 -16.06
N LEU A 443 -1.20 12.55 -16.60
CA LEU A 443 -0.59 11.54 -17.48
C LEU A 443 0.63 10.89 -16.83
N ARG A 444 0.78 10.95 -15.51
CA ARG A 444 1.84 10.28 -14.76
C ARG A 444 1.25 9.60 -13.53
N ILE A 445 1.72 8.39 -13.25
CA ILE A 445 1.40 7.71 -11.98
C ILE A 445 2.17 8.35 -10.83
N ALA A 446 1.65 8.22 -9.62
CA ALA A 446 2.31 8.71 -8.42
C ALA A 446 3.58 7.90 -8.08
N ASP A 447 4.53 8.58 -7.44
CA ASP A 447 5.73 7.96 -6.87
C ASP A 447 5.50 7.47 -5.44
N ARG A 448 4.64 8.16 -4.69
CA ARG A 448 4.43 7.91 -3.26
C ARG A 448 2.99 7.48 -3.00
N ALA A 449 2.81 6.55 -2.06
CA ALA A 449 1.49 6.05 -1.67
C ALA A 449 0.60 7.16 -1.10
N GLU A 450 1.21 8.13 -0.43
CA GLU A 450 0.54 9.30 0.13
C GLU A 450 -0.08 10.23 -0.92
N ASP A 451 0.33 10.09 -2.17
CA ASP A 451 -0.19 10.87 -3.30
C ASP A 451 -1.44 10.21 -3.93
N VAL A 452 -1.89 9.04 -3.43
CA VAL A 452 -3.06 8.31 -3.93
C VAL A 452 -3.98 7.88 -2.78
N PRO A 453 -5.31 8.15 -2.84
CA PRO A 453 -6.24 7.76 -1.78
C PRO A 453 -6.62 6.27 -1.87
N MET A 454 -5.63 5.40 -1.63
CA MET A 454 -5.77 3.95 -1.61
C MET A 454 -4.96 3.35 -0.47
N ASP A 455 -5.16 2.06 -0.18
CA ASP A 455 -4.35 1.36 0.81
C ASP A 455 -2.87 1.30 0.37
N ALA A 456 -1.93 1.60 1.29
CA ALA A 456 -0.52 1.72 0.95
C ALA A 456 0.11 0.39 0.50
N ALA A 457 -0.35 -0.74 1.05
CA ALA A 457 0.13 -2.06 0.61
C ALA A 457 -0.38 -2.38 -0.80
N ARG A 458 -1.65 -2.07 -1.09
CA ARG A 458 -2.21 -2.17 -2.44
C ARG A 458 -1.53 -1.23 -3.44
N PHE A 459 -1.19 0.00 -3.04
CA PHE A 459 -0.42 0.93 -3.88
C PHE A 459 0.92 0.30 -4.28
N ALA A 460 1.66 -0.23 -3.31
CA ALA A 460 2.94 -0.89 -3.56
C ALA A 460 2.79 -2.12 -4.46
N ALA A 461 1.73 -2.92 -4.26
CA ALA A 461 1.43 -4.09 -5.09
C ALA A 461 1.07 -3.70 -6.54
N ALA A 462 0.25 -2.66 -6.73
CA ALA A 462 -0.11 -2.13 -8.04
C ALA A 462 1.13 -1.60 -8.79
N LYS A 463 2.02 -0.84 -8.13
CA LYS A 463 3.29 -0.39 -8.73
C LYS A 463 4.14 -1.57 -9.19
N MET A 464 4.23 -2.64 -8.38
CA MET A 464 4.96 -3.85 -8.75
C MET A 464 4.32 -4.58 -9.94
N ALA A 465 2.99 -4.66 -9.98
CA ALA A 465 2.26 -5.27 -11.09
C ALA A 465 2.47 -4.49 -12.40
N VAL A 466 2.47 -3.15 -12.35
CA VAL A 466 2.83 -2.29 -13.49
C VAL A 466 4.25 -2.57 -13.96
N SER A 467 5.24 -2.63 -13.05
CA SER A 467 6.62 -2.95 -13.42
C SER A 467 6.77 -4.31 -14.10
N LYS A 468 6.05 -5.34 -13.62
CA LYS A 468 6.04 -6.67 -14.23
C LYS A 468 5.38 -6.67 -15.61
N GLY A 469 4.24 -6.00 -15.77
CA GLY A 469 3.58 -5.88 -17.07
C GLY A 469 4.44 -5.13 -18.08
N LEU A 470 5.09 -4.04 -17.69
CA LEU A 470 6.04 -3.33 -18.57
C LEU A 470 7.26 -4.20 -18.92
N ALA A 471 7.76 -5.03 -18.00
CA ALA A 471 8.82 -5.98 -18.29
C ALA A 471 8.38 -7.01 -19.35
N PHE A 472 7.15 -7.54 -19.24
CA PHE A 472 6.55 -8.38 -20.27
C PHE A 472 6.46 -7.64 -21.62
N MET A 473 5.99 -6.39 -21.64
CA MET A 473 5.92 -5.61 -22.88
C MET A 473 7.32 -5.43 -23.50
N ARG A 474 8.35 -5.11 -22.70
CA ARG A 474 9.74 -5.03 -23.19
C ARG A 474 10.22 -6.35 -23.79
N ALA A 475 9.92 -7.47 -23.15
CA ALA A 475 10.35 -8.80 -23.60
C ALA A 475 9.64 -9.27 -24.88
N THR A 476 8.44 -8.74 -25.16
CA THR A 476 7.60 -9.12 -26.30
C THR A 476 7.61 -8.09 -27.43
N GLN A 477 8.39 -7.01 -27.33
CA GLN A 477 8.51 -6.03 -28.40
C GLN A 477 9.11 -6.70 -29.65
N GLY A 478 8.41 -6.56 -30.78
CA GLY A 478 8.84 -7.09 -32.07
C GLY A 478 10.11 -6.43 -32.60
N PRO A 479 10.76 -7.04 -33.61
CA PRO A 479 12.01 -6.56 -34.16
C PRO A 479 11.91 -5.16 -34.80
N ASN A 480 10.73 -4.75 -35.25
CA ASN A 480 10.50 -3.42 -35.82
C ASN A 480 10.13 -2.37 -34.76
N GLY A 481 10.01 -2.78 -33.49
CA GLY A 481 9.67 -1.89 -32.38
C GLY A 481 8.18 -1.82 -32.06
N GLY A 482 7.34 -2.59 -32.74
CA GLY A 482 5.91 -2.67 -32.47
C GLY A 482 5.52 -3.90 -31.67
N TRP A 483 4.24 -4.01 -31.34
CA TRP A 483 3.62 -5.23 -30.80
C TRP A 483 2.54 -5.72 -31.76
N MET A 484 2.32 -7.04 -31.74
CA MET A 484 1.36 -7.71 -32.62
C MET A 484 1.63 -7.45 -34.11
N GLU A 485 2.89 -7.25 -34.52
CA GLU A 485 3.30 -6.79 -35.87
C GLU A 485 2.73 -7.62 -37.05
N SER A 486 2.40 -8.89 -36.81
CA SER A 486 1.85 -9.81 -37.82
C SER A 486 0.33 -9.99 -37.74
N THR A 487 -0.35 -9.22 -36.89
CA THR A 487 -1.78 -9.40 -36.61
C THR A 487 -2.63 -8.50 -37.50
N ALA A 488 -3.56 -9.12 -38.22
CA ALA A 488 -4.69 -8.42 -38.83
C ALA A 488 -5.97 -8.78 -38.07
N ALA A 489 -6.77 -7.78 -37.70
CA ALA A 489 -8.03 -8.01 -36.99
C ALA A 489 -9.21 -7.47 -37.78
N LYS A 490 -10.30 -8.24 -37.77
CA LYS A 490 -11.59 -7.82 -38.32
C LYS A 490 -12.41 -7.18 -37.20
N ALA A 491 -12.53 -5.86 -37.21
CA ALA A 491 -13.40 -5.16 -36.28
C ALA A 491 -14.88 -5.47 -36.53
N THR A 492 -15.70 -5.16 -35.53
CA THR A 492 -17.15 -5.40 -35.57
C THR A 492 -17.76 -4.81 -36.85
N ASP A 493 -18.49 -5.65 -37.60
CA ASP A 493 -19.19 -5.32 -38.85
C ASP A 493 -18.33 -4.75 -39.98
N GLN A 494 -17.00 -4.79 -39.86
CA GLN A 494 -16.11 -4.42 -40.95
C GLN A 494 -16.00 -5.57 -41.96
N SER A 495 -16.03 -5.26 -43.25
CA SER A 495 -15.99 -6.28 -44.31
C SER A 495 -14.62 -6.94 -44.45
N LYS A 496 -13.53 -6.22 -44.14
CA LYS A 496 -12.15 -6.67 -44.29
C LYS A 496 -11.38 -6.54 -42.96
N PRO A 497 -10.46 -7.48 -42.66
CA PRO A 497 -9.48 -7.30 -41.59
C PRO A 497 -8.58 -6.09 -41.89
N SER A 498 -8.24 -5.33 -40.84
CA SER A 498 -7.26 -4.24 -40.93
C SER A 498 -5.91 -4.72 -40.41
N ALA A 499 -4.85 -4.36 -41.13
CA ALA A 499 -3.46 -4.59 -40.75
C ALA A 499 -2.90 -3.46 -39.87
N ALA A 500 -3.73 -2.49 -39.45
CA ALA A 500 -3.32 -1.35 -38.63
C ALA A 500 -3.37 -1.62 -37.11
N VAL A 501 -3.79 -2.83 -36.69
CA VAL A 501 -3.78 -3.27 -35.28
C VAL A 501 -2.43 -3.02 -34.59
N PRO A 502 -1.27 -3.34 -35.20
CA PRO A 502 0.02 -3.11 -34.58
C PRO A 502 0.25 -1.64 -34.21
N ASN A 503 -0.19 -0.70 -35.05
CA ASN A 503 -0.06 0.74 -34.78
C ASN A 503 -0.87 1.16 -33.54
N ALA A 504 -2.11 0.69 -33.43
CA ALA A 504 -2.97 1.01 -32.29
C ALA A 504 -2.42 0.43 -30.97
N VAL A 505 -2.02 -0.84 -30.98
CA VAL A 505 -1.46 -1.53 -29.81
C VAL A 505 -0.14 -0.88 -29.38
N THR A 506 0.73 -0.56 -30.35
CA THR A 506 2.02 0.09 -30.07
C THR A 506 1.84 1.51 -29.55
N ALA A 507 0.83 2.25 -30.00
CA ALA A 507 0.51 3.57 -29.45
C ALA A 507 -0.03 3.50 -28.02
N LEU A 508 -0.80 2.47 -27.67
CA LEU A 508 -1.20 2.19 -26.28
C LEU A 508 0.01 1.83 -25.41
N ALA A 509 0.96 1.03 -25.93
CA ALA A 509 2.21 0.77 -25.24
C ALA A 509 2.99 2.06 -24.99
N LEU A 510 3.15 2.90 -26.02
CA LEU A 510 3.80 4.20 -25.90
C LEU A 510 3.18 5.06 -24.77
N LYS A 511 1.85 5.03 -24.63
CA LYS A 511 1.13 5.66 -23.52
C LYS A 511 1.51 5.05 -22.17
N ALA A 512 1.36 3.72 -22.01
CA ALA A 512 1.63 3.03 -20.75
C ALA A 512 3.06 3.27 -20.24
N PHE A 513 4.05 3.10 -21.12
CA PHE A 513 5.45 3.40 -20.81
C PHE A 513 5.63 4.84 -20.31
N ALA A 514 5.07 5.84 -21.01
CA ALA A 514 5.22 7.23 -20.61
C ALA A 514 4.51 7.56 -19.29
N GLN A 515 3.31 7.04 -19.05
CA GLN A 515 2.58 7.25 -17.79
C GLN A 515 3.32 6.65 -16.59
N ALA A 516 4.05 5.55 -16.79
CA ALA A 516 4.90 4.93 -15.79
C ALA A 516 6.29 5.59 -15.62
N GLY A 517 6.57 6.71 -16.29
CA GLY A 517 7.83 7.45 -16.16
C GLY A 517 8.92 7.05 -17.18
N PHE A 518 8.57 6.30 -18.21
CA PHE A 518 9.48 5.82 -19.26
C PHE A 518 9.12 6.37 -20.65
N PRO A 519 9.07 7.70 -20.87
CA PRO A 519 8.76 8.27 -22.18
C PRO A 519 9.83 7.93 -23.24
N ALA A 520 9.50 8.12 -24.51
CA ALA A 520 10.38 7.84 -25.66
C ALA A 520 11.75 8.55 -25.61
N LYS A 521 11.85 9.68 -24.88
CA LYS A 521 13.14 10.34 -24.65
C LYS A 521 14.09 9.49 -23.81
N THR A 522 13.59 8.78 -22.81
CA THR A 522 14.42 8.10 -21.80
C THR A 522 14.42 6.58 -21.91
N ASP A 523 13.39 5.95 -22.49
CA ASP A 523 13.30 4.48 -22.66
C ASP A 523 13.45 4.06 -24.14
N ILE A 524 14.31 3.07 -24.38
CA ILE A 524 14.62 2.58 -25.72
C ILE A 524 13.45 1.88 -26.40
N ASN A 525 12.62 1.14 -25.65
CA ASN A 525 11.46 0.43 -26.20
C ASN A 525 10.36 1.43 -26.54
N ALA A 526 10.12 2.42 -25.67
CA ALA A 526 9.19 3.52 -25.96
C ALA A 526 9.64 4.34 -27.18
N ARG A 527 10.95 4.58 -27.35
CA ARG A 527 11.49 5.25 -28.54
C ARG A 527 11.24 4.48 -29.83
N LYS A 528 11.48 3.16 -29.80
CA LYS A 528 11.18 2.27 -30.93
C LYS A 528 9.68 2.24 -31.24
N ALA A 529 8.83 2.20 -30.21
CA ALA A 529 7.38 2.25 -30.34
C ALA A 529 6.91 3.55 -31.02
N LEU A 530 7.45 4.71 -30.61
CA LEU A 530 7.15 5.99 -31.26
C LEU A 530 7.58 6.00 -32.73
N ALA A 531 8.77 5.48 -33.04
CA ALA A 531 9.25 5.38 -34.42
C ALA A 531 8.36 4.46 -35.27
N PHE A 532 7.95 3.30 -34.73
CA PHE A 532 7.05 2.35 -35.38
C PHE A 532 5.70 3.01 -35.70
N VAL A 533 5.08 3.65 -34.72
CA VAL A 533 3.78 4.34 -34.89
C VAL A 533 3.88 5.48 -35.90
N THR A 534 4.96 6.27 -35.85
CA THR A 534 5.16 7.38 -36.78
C THR A 534 5.31 6.87 -38.21
N ALA A 535 6.17 5.88 -38.44
CA ALA A 535 6.37 5.29 -39.77
C ALA A 535 5.11 4.58 -40.28
N GLY A 536 4.39 3.88 -39.39
CA GLY A 536 3.20 3.12 -39.72
C GLY A 536 1.96 3.98 -39.97
N THR A 537 1.98 5.26 -39.63
CA THR A 537 0.85 6.19 -39.81
C THR A 537 1.17 7.42 -40.65
N GLN A 538 2.40 7.59 -41.14
CA GLN A 538 2.76 8.62 -42.11
C GLN A 538 3.03 8.01 -43.48
N VAL A 539 2.16 8.31 -44.46
CA VAL A 539 2.28 7.80 -45.83
C VAL A 539 2.24 8.96 -46.80
N ALA A 540 3.25 9.06 -47.67
CA ALA A 540 3.42 10.15 -48.64
C ALA A 540 3.32 11.57 -48.01
N GLY A 541 3.79 11.72 -46.76
CA GLY A 541 3.78 13.00 -46.04
C GLY A 541 2.44 13.38 -45.40
N ALA A 542 1.45 12.48 -45.40
CA ALA A 542 0.16 12.70 -44.75
C ALA A 542 -0.10 11.66 -43.64
N PHE A 543 -0.85 12.07 -42.62
CA PHE A 543 -1.33 11.15 -41.60
C PHE A 543 -2.40 10.20 -42.17
N GLN A 544 -2.09 8.91 -42.18
CA GLN A 544 -2.89 7.81 -42.70
C GLN A 544 -2.93 6.69 -41.64
N PRO A 545 -3.87 6.75 -40.68
CA PRO A 545 -3.92 5.81 -39.55
C PRO A 545 -4.25 4.37 -39.96
N ASP A 546 -4.90 4.17 -41.11
CA ASP A 546 -5.21 2.85 -41.66
C ASP A 546 -5.38 2.92 -43.19
N LEU A 547 -4.39 2.40 -43.92
CA LEU A 547 -4.39 2.36 -45.39
C LEU A 547 -5.47 1.44 -45.97
N GLY A 548 -5.79 0.34 -45.28
CA GLY A 548 -6.79 -0.64 -45.73
C GLY A 548 -8.22 -0.24 -45.37
N GLY A 549 -8.36 0.71 -44.43
CA GLY A 549 -9.61 1.11 -43.82
C GLY A 549 -10.14 0.07 -42.82
N GLY A 550 -11.07 0.53 -41.97
CA GLY A 550 -11.76 -0.34 -41.01
C GLY A 550 -11.27 -0.26 -39.56
N LEU A 551 -10.19 0.46 -39.25
CA LEU A 551 -9.76 0.82 -37.88
C LEU A 551 -9.22 2.25 -37.73
N ALA A 552 -9.31 3.08 -38.77
CA ALA A 552 -8.72 4.42 -38.85
C ALA A 552 -8.96 5.31 -37.61
N ASN A 553 -10.20 5.44 -37.14
CA ASN A 553 -10.51 6.28 -35.96
C ASN A 553 -9.92 5.69 -34.67
N TYR A 554 -10.01 4.37 -34.53
CA TYR A 554 -9.45 3.65 -33.39
C TYR A 554 -7.93 3.89 -33.31
N VAL A 555 -7.22 3.67 -34.41
CA VAL A 555 -5.76 3.91 -34.50
C VAL A 555 -5.44 5.37 -34.21
N ALA A 556 -6.11 6.33 -34.87
CA ALA A 556 -5.85 7.75 -34.65
C ALA A 556 -6.06 8.19 -33.19
N SER A 557 -7.08 7.66 -32.53
CA SER A 557 -7.33 7.92 -31.11
C SER A 557 -6.20 7.38 -30.22
N MET A 558 -5.73 6.15 -30.48
CA MET A 558 -4.59 5.57 -29.74
C MET A 558 -3.31 6.37 -29.96
N VAL A 559 -3.04 6.77 -31.21
CA VAL A 559 -1.86 7.58 -31.58
C VAL A 559 -1.87 8.90 -30.82
N LEU A 560 -2.98 9.64 -30.84
CA LEU A 560 -3.06 10.92 -30.15
C LEU A 560 -2.87 10.77 -28.63
N MET A 561 -3.48 9.75 -28.00
CA MET A 561 -3.24 9.48 -26.58
C MET A 561 -1.77 9.12 -26.28
N GLY A 562 -1.13 8.31 -27.13
CA GLY A 562 0.28 7.92 -26.99
C GLY A 562 1.24 9.09 -27.12
N LEU A 563 0.97 10.01 -28.07
CA LEU A 563 1.72 11.25 -28.26
C LEU A 563 1.52 12.22 -27.08
N ALA A 564 0.27 12.44 -26.66
CA ALA A 564 -0.05 13.32 -25.54
C ALA A 564 0.65 12.87 -24.25
N ALA A 565 0.68 11.55 -23.99
CA ALA A 565 1.37 10.98 -22.83
C ALA A 565 2.88 11.25 -22.82
N GLN A 566 3.53 11.55 -23.96
CA GLN A 566 4.95 11.90 -23.95
C GLN A 566 5.20 13.23 -23.22
N GLN A 567 4.21 14.13 -23.19
CA GLN A 567 4.34 15.49 -22.67
C GLN A 567 5.58 16.20 -23.25
N ASP A 568 5.82 15.99 -24.54
CA ASP A 568 6.94 16.54 -25.27
C ASP A 568 6.47 17.66 -26.21
N PRO A 569 6.86 18.93 -25.98
CA PRO A 569 6.51 20.03 -26.86
C PRO A 569 6.95 19.82 -28.32
N ALA A 570 7.97 18.99 -28.57
CA ALA A 570 8.42 18.67 -29.92
C ALA A 570 7.39 17.88 -30.75
N LEU A 571 6.39 17.26 -30.10
CA LEU A 571 5.33 16.47 -30.75
C LEU A 571 4.04 17.27 -30.99
N ALA A 572 4.04 18.58 -30.71
CA ALA A 572 2.84 19.40 -30.77
C ALA A 572 2.21 19.47 -32.17
N MET A 573 3.03 19.51 -33.22
CA MET A 573 2.52 19.56 -34.60
C MET A 573 1.91 18.22 -35.03
N GLU A 574 2.54 17.12 -34.64
CA GLU A 574 2.04 15.76 -34.88
C GLU A 574 0.72 15.55 -34.14
N MET A 575 0.64 15.94 -32.88
CA MET A 575 -0.61 15.90 -32.11
C MET A 575 -1.73 16.70 -32.78
N GLU A 576 -1.46 17.92 -33.21
CA GLU A 576 -2.46 18.76 -33.88
C GLU A 576 -2.90 18.18 -35.24
N THR A 577 -1.97 17.54 -35.96
CA THR A 577 -2.27 16.83 -37.21
C THR A 577 -3.25 15.68 -36.96
N VAL A 578 -3.00 14.86 -35.93
CA VAL A 578 -3.88 13.74 -35.58
C VAL A 578 -5.24 14.24 -35.04
N ARG A 579 -5.25 15.28 -34.19
CA ARG A 579 -6.47 15.92 -33.69
C ARG A 579 -7.33 16.43 -34.84
N THR A 580 -6.75 17.17 -35.78
CA THR A 580 -7.46 17.71 -36.95
C THR A 580 -8.06 16.59 -37.79
N TRP A 581 -7.32 15.49 -37.98
CA TRP A 581 -7.81 14.32 -38.69
C TRP A 581 -9.02 13.68 -37.98
N LEU A 582 -8.96 13.49 -36.65
CA LEU A 582 -10.06 12.93 -35.87
C LEU A 582 -11.33 13.78 -35.98
N VAL A 583 -11.20 15.09 -35.74
CA VAL A 583 -12.34 16.04 -35.80
C VAL A 583 -12.96 16.06 -37.19
N LYS A 584 -12.15 16.02 -38.25
CA LYS A 584 -12.64 15.99 -39.64
C LYS A 584 -13.39 14.70 -40.01
N ASN A 585 -13.12 13.58 -39.34
CA ASN A 585 -13.76 12.29 -39.62
C ASN A 585 -14.98 12.01 -38.71
N GLN A 586 -15.30 12.91 -37.77
CA GLN A 586 -16.51 12.84 -36.96
C GLN A 586 -17.74 13.12 -37.83
N TRP A 587 -18.79 12.29 -37.71
CA TRP A 587 -20.01 12.45 -38.50
C TRP A 587 -20.75 13.74 -38.13
N ASP A 588 -20.81 14.70 -39.05
CA ASP A 588 -21.48 15.98 -38.83
C ASP A 588 -22.14 16.54 -40.10
N GLN A 589 -22.57 17.80 -40.04
CA GLN A 589 -23.26 18.50 -41.13
C GLN A 589 -22.43 18.62 -42.41
N SER A 590 -21.09 18.68 -42.29
CA SER A 590 -20.18 18.77 -43.43
C SER A 590 -20.16 17.49 -44.27
N GLN A 591 -20.74 16.40 -43.74
CA GLN A 591 -20.96 15.13 -44.42
C GLN A 591 -22.45 14.85 -44.68
N GLY A 592 -23.29 15.88 -44.60
CA GLY A 592 -24.73 15.78 -44.84
C GLY A 592 -25.52 15.13 -43.69
N ILE A 593 -24.91 14.95 -42.51
CA ILE A 593 -25.59 14.36 -41.35
C ILE A 593 -26.32 15.47 -40.59
N SER A 594 -27.65 15.42 -40.59
CA SER A 594 -28.51 16.35 -39.85
C SER A 594 -28.25 16.26 -38.34
N PRO A 595 -28.28 17.36 -37.57
CA PRO A 595 -28.19 17.33 -36.11
C PRO A 595 -29.22 16.43 -35.42
N ASN A 596 -30.37 16.18 -36.07
CA ASN A 596 -31.42 15.28 -35.59
C ASN A 596 -31.19 13.80 -35.96
N ALA A 597 -30.24 13.49 -36.83
CA ALA A 597 -29.93 12.12 -37.21
C ALA A 597 -29.26 11.37 -36.04
N ASP A 598 -29.61 10.11 -35.84
CA ASP A 598 -29.01 9.22 -34.84
C ASP A 598 -27.50 8.98 -35.01
N TRP A 599 -26.92 9.30 -36.18
CA TRP A 599 -25.47 9.27 -36.43
C TRP A 599 -24.74 10.54 -35.96
N PHE A 600 -25.44 11.65 -35.79
CA PHE A 600 -24.82 12.96 -35.63
C PHE A 600 -23.90 13.05 -34.42
N GLY A 601 -22.66 13.50 -34.66
CA GLY A 601 -21.62 13.73 -33.69
C GLY A 601 -20.82 12.49 -33.28
N GLY A 602 -21.22 11.29 -33.71
CA GLY A 602 -20.51 10.06 -33.38
C GLY A 602 -19.29 9.82 -34.26
N ALA A 603 -18.39 8.95 -33.78
CA ALA A 603 -17.30 8.38 -34.54
C ALA A 603 -17.45 6.84 -34.61
N GLY A 604 -17.09 6.24 -35.75
CA GLY A 604 -17.02 4.79 -35.94
C GLY A 604 -15.60 4.37 -36.28
N TYR A 605 -15.37 3.08 -36.57
CA TYR A 605 -14.02 2.57 -36.87
C TYR A 605 -13.32 3.23 -38.07
N GLY A 606 -14.07 3.78 -39.03
CA GLY A 606 -13.50 4.47 -40.19
C GLY A 606 -14.58 5.10 -41.06
N SER A 607 -14.19 5.50 -42.27
CA SER A 607 -15.01 6.28 -43.19
C SER A 607 -16.26 5.55 -43.72
N HIS A 608 -16.36 4.22 -43.59
CA HIS A 608 -17.39 3.40 -44.22
C HIS A 608 -18.31 2.64 -43.22
N GLY A 609 -18.55 3.20 -42.03
CA GLY A 609 -19.39 2.56 -41.01
C GLY A 609 -20.18 3.55 -40.17
N ARG A 610 -21.26 3.05 -39.56
CA ARG A 610 -22.05 3.80 -38.58
C ARG A 610 -21.19 4.15 -37.35
N PRO A 611 -21.48 5.25 -36.66
CA PRO A 611 -20.82 5.54 -35.39
C PRO A 611 -21.22 4.56 -34.29
N ASP A 612 -20.35 4.47 -33.28
CA ASP A 612 -20.59 3.70 -32.07
C ASP A 612 -19.95 4.36 -30.85
N LEU A 613 -20.42 3.99 -29.66
CA LEU A 613 -19.94 4.59 -28.42
C LEU A 613 -18.50 4.18 -28.12
N SER A 614 -18.07 2.98 -28.51
CA SER A 614 -16.70 2.50 -28.31
C SER A 614 -15.65 3.36 -29.02
N ASN A 615 -15.90 3.77 -30.26
CA ASN A 615 -15.01 4.64 -31.02
C ASN A 615 -15.18 6.11 -30.63
N THR A 616 -16.40 6.54 -30.33
CA THR A 616 -16.68 7.92 -29.91
C THR A 616 -16.03 8.22 -28.55
N GLN A 617 -16.08 7.29 -27.59
CA GLN A 617 -15.44 7.47 -26.28
C GLN A 617 -13.91 7.50 -26.38
N LEU A 618 -13.31 6.74 -27.31
CA LEU A 618 -11.87 6.75 -27.54
C LEU A 618 -11.40 8.04 -28.21
N MET A 619 -12.20 8.58 -29.13
CA MET A 619 -11.96 9.92 -29.67
C MET A 619 -12.02 10.97 -28.57
N LEU A 620 -13.02 10.92 -27.68
CA LEU A 620 -13.12 11.83 -26.53
C LEU A 620 -11.96 11.67 -25.54
N ASP A 621 -11.52 10.45 -25.26
CA ASP A 621 -10.32 10.19 -24.45
C ASP A 621 -9.08 10.85 -25.04
N ALA A 622 -8.91 10.73 -26.36
CA ALA A 622 -7.77 11.30 -27.07
C ALA A 622 -7.79 12.83 -27.08
N LEU A 623 -8.96 13.43 -27.30
CA LEU A 623 -9.16 14.89 -27.22
C LEU A 623 -8.91 15.40 -25.79
N HIS A 624 -9.42 14.70 -24.78
CA HIS A 624 -9.19 15.02 -23.38
C HIS A 624 -7.69 14.92 -23.02
N ASP A 625 -7.02 13.83 -23.36
CA ASP A 625 -5.59 13.64 -23.08
C ASP A 625 -4.72 14.70 -23.81
N ALA A 626 -5.16 15.18 -24.96
CA ALA A 626 -4.53 16.28 -25.70
C ALA A 626 -4.89 17.69 -25.17
N GLY A 627 -5.73 17.80 -24.13
CA GLY A 627 -6.09 19.07 -23.50
C GLY A 627 -7.13 19.91 -24.27
N VAL A 628 -7.92 19.28 -25.14
CA VAL A 628 -9.00 19.96 -25.88
C VAL A 628 -10.09 20.41 -24.91
N SER A 629 -10.60 21.64 -25.10
CA SER A 629 -11.59 22.21 -24.18
C SER A 629 -12.97 21.58 -24.34
N THR A 630 -13.74 21.57 -23.25
CA THR A 630 -15.11 21.03 -23.24
C THR A 630 -16.08 21.80 -24.12
N ASP A 631 -15.83 23.07 -24.41
CA ASP A 631 -16.61 23.89 -25.34
C ASP A 631 -16.10 23.84 -26.78
N ASP A 632 -15.18 22.93 -27.13
CA ASP A 632 -14.84 22.66 -28.52
C ASP A 632 -16.06 22.07 -29.27
N PRO A 633 -16.41 22.56 -30.48
CA PRO A 633 -17.52 22.03 -31.25
C PRO A 633 -17.50 20.51 -31.46
N ALA A 634 -16.32 19.91 -31.60
CA ALA A 634 -16.19 18.46 -31.78
C ALA A 634 -16.59 17.69 -30.52
N VAL A 635 -16.22 18.21 -29.34
CA VAL A 635 -16.61 17.63 -28.04
C VAL A 635 -18.12 17.77 -27.84
N GLN A 636 -18.70 18.93 -28.15
CA GLN A 636 -20.14 19.16 -28.01
C GLN A 636 -20.98 18.34 -29.00
N ARG A 637 -20.49 18.10 -30.22
CA ARG A 637 -21.10 17.13 -31.15
C ARG A 637 -21.05 15.71 -30.59
N ALA A 638 -19.89 15.27 -30.10
CA ALA A 638 -19.75 13.94 -29.51
C ALA A 638 -20.69 13.73 -28.32
N LEU A 639 -20.88 14.76 -27.49
CA LEU A 639 -21.83 14.74 -26.39
C LEU A 639 -23.26 14.48 -26.87
N VAL A 640 -23.69 15.03 -28.01
CA VAL A 640 -25.03 14.73 -28.59
C VAL A 640 -25.17 13.24 -28.90
N PHE A 641 -24.15 12.64 -29.54
CA PHE A 641 -24.18 11.21 -29.84
C PHE A 641 -24.19 10.35 -28.58
N VAL A 642 -23.31 10.64 -27.61
CA VAL A 642 -23.21 9.91 -26.33
C VAL A 642 -24.54 9.91 -25.57
N GLN A 643 -25.26 11.04 -25.53
CA GLN A 643 -26.57 11.08 -24.87
C GLN A 643 -27.60 10.16 -25.53
N ARG A 644 -27.53 10.00 -26.85
CA ARG A 644 -28.46 9.15 -27.62
C ARG A 644 -28.18 7.67 -27.42
N THR A 645 -27.04 7.28 -26.86
CA THR A 645 -26.73 5.90 -26.52
C THR A 645 -27.14 5.53 -25.09
N GLN A 646 -27.69 6.47 -24.31
CA GLN A 646 -28.08 6.25 -22.92
C GLN A 646 -29.53 5.76 -22.78
N ASN A 647 -29.78 4.79 -21.90
CA ASN A 647 -31.09 4.27 -21.55
C ASN A 647 -31.73 5.14 -20.45
N VAL A 648 -32.26 6.30 -20.85
CA VAL A 648 -32.99 7.26 -20.00
C VAL A 648 -34.22 7.77 -20.74
N LYS A 649 -35.26 8.22 -20.02
CA LYS A 649 -36.50 8.72 -20.64
C LYS A 649 -36.34 10.03 -21.39
N SER A 650 -35.26 10.78 -21.17
CA SER A 650 -34.92 11.96 -21.97
C SER A 650 -34.26 11.63 -23.32
N ASN A 651 -34.00 10.35 -23.62
CA ASN A 651 -33.49 9.93 -24.92
C ASN A 651 -34.66 9.53 -25.84
N ASP A 652 -34.89 10.28 -26.91
CA ASP A 652 -36.03 10.10 -27.83
C ASP A 652 -35.99 8.80 -28.65
N ALA A 653 -34.89 8.04 -28.62
CA ALA A 653 -34.80 6.78 -29.33
C ALA A 653 -35.88 5.79 -28.84
N SER A 654 -36.62 5.17 -29.78
CA SER A 654 -37.73 4.26 -29.46
C SER A 654 -37.31 3.16 -28.47
N TRP A 655 -36.11 2.59 -28.64
CA TRP A 655 -35.62 1.55 -27.75
C TRP A 655 -35.34 2.03 -26.31
N ALA A 656 -35.00 3.30 -26.11
CA ALA A 656 -34.80 3.90 -24.80
C ALA A 656 -36.15 4.24 -24.15
N GLN A 657 -37.13 4.68 -24.94
CA GLN A 657 -38.49 4.94 -24.48
C GLN A 657 -39.19 3.68 -23.96
N HIS A 658 -38.98 2.53 -24.62
CA HIS A 658 -39.48 1.23 -24.15
C HIS A 658 -38.57 0.55 -23.12
N GLY A 659 -37.34 1.05 -22.92
CA GLY A 659 -36.41 0.55 -21.92
C GLY A 659 -36.81 0.90 -20.48
N ASN A 660 -36.15 0.29 -19.50
CA ASN A 660 -36.46 0.50 -18.08
C ASN A 660 -35.89 1.80 -17.48
N ALA A 661 -35.25 2.65 -18.30
CA ALA A 661 -34.57 3.86 -17.85
C ALA A 661 -33.54 3.59 -16.73
N ASP A 662 -32.74 2.54 -16.91
CA ASP A 662 -31.76 2.09 -15.93
C ASP A 662 -30.54 3.01 -15.82
N GLY A 663 -30.41 4.01 -16.70
CA GLY A 663 -29.33 5.00 -16.70
C GLY A 663 -28.06 4.54 -17.42
N GLY A 664 -27.96 3.26 -17.78
CA GLY A 664 -26.81 2.69 -18.48
C GLY A 664 -26.83 2.98 -19.99
N PHE A 665 -25.90 2.37 -20.74
CA PHE A 665 -25.69 2.69 -22.16
C PHE A 665 -25.68 1.46 -23.07
N ALA A 666 -26.25 1.64 -24.27
CA ALA A 666 -26.18 0.71 -25.40
C ALA A 666 -24.92 0.98 -26.26
N TYR A 667 -24.62 0.10 -27.22
CA TYR A 667 -23.42 0.20 -28.06
C TYR A 667 -23.49 1.38 -29.04
N THR A 668 -24.65 1.62 -29.63
CA THR A 668 -24.88 2.76 -30.54
C THR A 668 -26.34 3.16 -30.54
N ALA A 669 -26.61 4.40 -30.94
CA ALA A 669 -27.94 4.91 -31.28
C ALA A 669 -28.22 4.77 -32.78
N ALA A 670 -27.16 4.67 -33.59
CA ALA A 670 -27.25 4.67 -35.04
C ALA A 670 -28.07 3.49 -35.56
N ASN A 671 -28.85 3.75 -36.61
CA ASN A 671 -29.74 2.81 -37.28
C ASN A 671 -30.79 2.18 -36.35
N GLY A 672 -31.31 2.96 -35.40
CA GLY A 672 -32.30 2.48 -34.43
C GLY A 672 -31.71 1.70 -33.25
N GLY A 673 -30.39 1.69 -33.11
CA GLY A 673 -29.67 1.24 -31.93
C GLY A 673 -29.23 -0.22 -31.94
N GLU A 674 -28.19 -0.51 -31.16
CA GLU A 674 -27.67 -1.87 -30.97
C GLU A 674 -27.13 -2.10 -29.56
N SER A 675 -27.26 -3.34 -29.07
CA SER A 675 -26.65 -3.79 -27.82
C SER A 675 -26.17 -5.23 -27.90
N PHE A 676 -24.89 -5.45 -27.60
CA PHE A 676 -24.34 -6.80 -27.45
C PHE A 676 -24.91 -7.53 -26.23
N ALA A 677 -25.34 -6.81 -25.19
CA ALA A 677 -25.99 -7.43 -24.05
C ALA A 677 -27.42 -7.92 -24.38
N SER A 678 -28.13 -7.24 -25.28
CA SER A 678 -29.39 -7.77 -25.84
C SER A 678 -29.15 -9.03 -26.68
N GLU A 679 -28.06 -9.09 -27.46
CA GLU A 679 -27.67 -10.30 -28.17
C GLU A 679 -27.39 -11.46 -27.20
N VAL A 680 -26.57 -11.23 -26.16
CA VAL A 680 -26.26 -12.23 -25.12
C VAL A 680 -27.50 -12.67 -24.36
N ALA A 681 -28.46 -11.77 -24.11
CA ALA A 681 -29.73 -12.08 -23.48
C ALA A 681 -30.73 -12.81 -24.40
N GLY A 682 -30.38 -13.06 -25.67
CA GLY A 682 -31.24 -13.76 -26.63
C GLY A 682 -32.32 -12.88 -27.27
N GLU A 683 -32.28 -11.57 -27.05
CA GLU A 683 -33.25 -10.58 -27.57
C GLU A 683 -32.90 -10.09 -28.99
N GLY A 684 -31.71 -10.47 -29.47
CA GLY A 684 -31.18 -9.98 -30.75
C GLY A 684 -30.37 -8.70 -30.57
N ARG A 685 -29.44 -8.45 -31.49
CA ARG A 685 -28.49 -7.34 -31.37
C ARG A 685 -29.16 -5.97 -31.49
N TYR A 686 -30.25 -5.91 -32.25
CA TYR A 686 -31.10 -4.74 -32.49
C TYR A 686 -32.42 -4.85 -31.71
N GLY A 687 -32.55 -5.79 -30.77
CA GLY A 687 -33.82 -6.13 -30.13
C GLY A 687 -34.83 -6.76 -31.10
N GLU A 688 -34.37 -7.28 -32.24
CA GLU A 688 -35.22 -7.77 -33.32
C GLU A 688 -35.99 -9.06 -32.98
N LYS A 689 -35.61 -9.75 -31.90
CA LYS A 689 -36.33 -10.93 -31.39
C LYS A 689 -37.38 -10.54 -30.33
N MET A 690 -37.48 -9.27 -29.98
CA MET A 690 -38.54 -8.72 -29.13
C MET A 690 -39.73 -8.24 -29.98
N PRO A 691 -40.96 -8.19 -29.42
CA PRO A 691 -42.08 -7.54 -30.10
C PRO A 691 -41.75 -6.08 -30.46
N PRO A 692 -42.04 -5.62 -31.69
CA PRO A 692 -41.67 -4.27 -32.16
C PRO A 692 -42.12 -3.14 -31.23
N GLU A 693 -43.30 -3.25 -30.64
CA GLU A 693 -43.94 -2.28 -29.75
C GLU A 693 -43.35 -2.25 -28.33
N THR A 694 -42.51 -3.21 -27.97
CA THR A 694 -41.81 -3.26 -26.67
C THR A 694 -40.30 -3.38 -26.83
N ARG A 695 -39.78 -3.15 -28.04
CA ARG A 695 -38.36 -3.32 -28.35
C ARG A 695 -37.54 -2.37 -27.48
N ALA A 696 -36.74 -2.93 -26.59
CA ALA A 696 -35.79 -2.22 -25.74
C ALA A 696 -34.38 -2.80 -25.91
N LEU A 697 -33.36 -1.99 -25.64
CA LEU A 697 -31.97 -2.46 -25.66
C LEU A 697 -31.40 -2.47 -24.24
N ARG A 698 -30.57 -3.47 -23.95
CA ARG A 698 -29.91 -3.63 -22.65
C ARG A 698 -28.68 -2.75 -22.53
N SER A 699 -28.54 -2.14 -21.37
CA SER A 699 -27.31 -1.48 -20.93
C SER A 699 -26.26 -2.50 -20.47
N TYR A 700 -24.97 -2.19 -20.57
CA TYR A 700 -23.90 -3.10 -20.13
C TYR A 700 -22.59 -2.38 -19.77
N GLY A 701 -21.72 -3.08 -19.03
CA GLY A 701 -20.60 -2.49 -18.28
C GLY A 701 -19.70 -1.58 -19.10
N SER A 702 -19.03 -2.11 -20.12
CA SER A 702 -18.06 -1.33 -20.89
C SER A 702 -18.67 -0.09 -21.55
N MET A 703 -19.92 -0.14 -22.01
CA MET A 703 -20.59 1.03 -22.59
C MET A 703 -21.09 2.00 -21.54
N THR A 704 -21.59 1.53 -20.39
CA THR A 704 -22.02 2.43 -19.32
C THR A 704 -20.86 3.24 -18.75
N TYR A 705 -19.72 2.62 -18.47
CA TYR A 705 -18.54 3.35 -18.01
C TYR A 705 -17.96 4.28 -19.09
N ALA A 706 -17.97 3.85 -20.37
CA ALA A 706 -17.57 4.69 -21.49
C ALA A 706 -18.46 5.94 -21.64
N GLY A 707 -19.78 5.76 -21.57
CA GLY A 707 -20.78 6.82 -21.62
C GLY A 707 -20.63 7.78 -20.44
N PHE A 708 -20.62 7.26 -19.20
CA PHE A 708 -20.43 8.05 -17.98
C PHE A 708 -19.18 8.93 -18.04
N LYS A 709 -18.02 8.36 -18.38
CA LYS A 709 -16.78 9.12 -18.57
C LYS A 709 -16.91 10.18 -19.65
N SER A 710 -17.52 9.85 -20.78
CA SER A 710 -17.69 10.76 -21.91
C SER A 710 -18.56 11.96 -21.54
N LEU A 711 -19.58 11.77 -20.70
CA LEU A 711 -20.38 12.89 -20.17
C LEU A 711 -19.52 13.84 -19.33
N LEU A 712 -18.66 13.30 -18.46
CA LEU A 712 -17.74 14.09 -17.62
C LEU A 712 -16.68 14.82 -18.45
N TYR A 713 -16.05 14.13 -19.40
CA TYR A 713 -15.04 14.72 -20.30
C TYR A 713 -15.64 15.74 -21.28
N ALA A 714 -16.94 15.69 -21.55
CA ALA A 714 -17.66 16.72 -22.29
C ALA A 714 -18.14 17.90 -21.42
N GLY A 715 -17.81 17.88 -20.12
CA GLY A 715 -18.07 18.97 -19.19
C GLY A 715 -19.47 19.00 -18.59
N LEU A 716 -20.19 17.87 -18.54
CA LEU A 716 -21.39 17.79 -17.71
C LEU A 716 -21.03 17.73 -16.23
N ALA A 717 -21.81 18.41 -15.41
CA ALA A 717 -21.62 18.43 -13.97
C ALA A 717 -22.01 17.08 -13.32
N PRO A 718 -21.42 16.71 -12.17
CA PRO A 718 -21.74 15.44 -11.49
C PRO A 718 -23.22 15.29 -11.12
N ASN A 719 -23.91 16.39 -10.85
CA ASN A 719 -25.33 16.43 -10.52
C ASN A 719 -26.25 16.51 -11.76
N ASP A 720 -25.70 16.47 -12.97
CA ASP A 720 -26.51 16.36 -14.18
C ASP A 720 -27.31 15.05 -14.13
N PRO A 721 -28.62 15.05 -14.41
CA PRO A 721 -29.46 13.84 -14.31
C PRO A 721 -28.92 12.66 -15.13
N ARG A 722 -28.29 12.93 -16.27
CA ARG A 722 -27.68 11.90 -17.14
C ARG A 722 -26.46 11.27 -16.48
N VAL A 723 -25.62 12.10 -15.85
CA VAL A 723 -24.42 11.67 -15.12
C VAL A 723 -24.81 10.88 -13.86
N THR A 724 -25.79 11.38 -13.12
CA THR A 724 -26.33 10.71 -11.92
C THR A 724 -26.93 9.35 -12.27
N ALA A 725 -27.77 9.26 -13.30
CA ALA A 725 -28.36 7.99 -13.72
C ALA A 725 -27.31 6.94 -14.13
N ALA A 726 -26.27 7.37 -14.86
CA ALA A 726 -25.16 6.49 -15.23
C ALA A 726 -24.36 6.01 -14.01
N PHE A 727 -24.12 6.90 -13.04
CA PHE A 727 -23.42 6.56 -11.82
C PHE A 727 -24.25 5.63 -10.92
N ASP A 728 -25.57 5.80 -10.86
CA ASP A 728 -26.46 4.89 -10.14
C ASP A 728 -26.52 3.49 -10.77
N TRP A 729 -26.44 3.41 -12.11
CA TRP A 729 -26.25 2.14 -12.79
C TRP A 729 -24.95 1.46 -12.36
N ILE A 730 -23.83 2.21 -12.33
CA ILE A 730 -22.52 1.73 -11.87
C ILE A 730 -22.58 1.20 -10.43
N ARG A 731 -23.22 1.95 -9.52
CA ARG A 731 -23.40 1.56 -8.12
C ARG A 731 -24.25 0.30 -7.95
N SER A 732 -25.13 0.00 -8.92
CA SER A 732 -26.02 -1.15 -8.91
C SER A 732 -25.46 -2.39 -9.62
N HIS A 733 -24.33 -2.25 -10.34
CA HIS A 733 -23.68 -3.31 -11.13
C HIS A 733 -22.17 -3.36 -10.82
N TRP A 734 -21.79 -3.17 -9.56
CA TRP A 734 -20.40 -3.06 -9.15
C TRP A 734 -19.67 -4.40 -9.19
N THR A 735 -18.70 -4.52 -10.11
CA THR A 735 -17.81 -5.69 -10.22
C THR A 735 -16.60 -5.35 -11.10
N PHE A 736 -15.46 -6.00 -10.87
CA PHE A 736 -14.28 -5.95 -11.74
C PHE A 736 -13.80 -7.35 -12.18
N THR A 737 -14.62 -8.38 -11.96
CA THR A 737 -14.30 -9.76 -12.33
C THR A 737 -15.04 -10.22 -13.59
N GLU A 738 -16.04 -9.46 -14.03
CA GLU A 738 -16.76 -9.62 -15.28
C GLU A 738 -17.09 -8.25 -15.89
N ASN A 739 -17.46 -8.23 -17.17
CA ASN A 739 -18.09 -7.11 -17.83
C ASN A 739 -19.62 -7.26 -17.68
N PRO A 740 -20.30 -6.47 -16.82
CA PRO A 740 -21.71 -6.67 -16.53
C PRO A 740 -22.57 -6.74 -17.81
N GLY A 741 -23.36 -7.81 -17.94
CA GLY A 741 -24.18 -8.07 -19.14
C GLY A 741 -23.46 -8.82 -20.28
N LEU A 742 -22.14 -8.98 -20.21
CA LEU A 742 -21.32 -9.69 -21.21
C LEU A 742 -20.44 -10.81 -20.63
N GLY A 743 -20.40 -10.97 -19.31
CA GLY A 743 -19.54 -11.95 -18.63
C GLY A 743 -18.07 -11.67 -18.89
N SER A 744 -17.29 -12.67 -19.28
CA SER A 744 -15.86 -12.49 -19.57
C SER A 744 -15.57 -11.76 -20.90
N GLN A 745 -16.55 -11.50 -21.77
CA GLN A 745 -16.27 -10.88 -23.07
C GLN A 745 -15.90 -9.39 -22.93
N GLY A 746 -14.72 -9.00 -23.43
CA GLY A 746 -14.25 -7.61 -23.37
C GLY A 746 -13.94 -7.14 -21.94
N LEU A 747 -13.55 -8.05 -21.05
CA LEU A 747 -13.31 -7.79 -19.63
C LEU A 747 -12.22 -6.74 -19.43
N TYR A 748 -11.08 -6.87 -20.10
CA TYR A 748 -9.96 -5.97 -19.84
C TYR A 748 -10.16 -4.60 -20.49
N TYR A 749 -10.78 -4.55 -21.66
CA TYR A 749 -11.27 -3.30 -22.24
C TYR A 749 -12.27 -2.61 -21.31
N TYR A 750 -13.19 -3.38 -20.69
CA TYR A 750 -14.09 -2.89 -19.66
C TYR A 750 -13.32 -2.31 -18.46
N LEU A 751 -12.34 -3.03 -17.92
CA LEU A 751 -11.55 -2.57 -16.77
C LEU A 751 -10.79 -1.28 -17.08
N HIS A 752 -10.21 -1.16 -18.28
CA HIS A 752 -9.60 0.09 -18.73
C HIS A 752 -10.63 1.24 -18.75
N ALA A 753 -11.79 1.03 -19.39
CA ALA A 753 -12.83 2.05 -19.47
C ALA A 753 -13.34 2.44 -18.07
N ALA A 754 -13.55 1.46 -17.19
CA ALA A 754 -14.02 1.65 -15.83
C ALA A 754 -13.01 2.42 -14.97
N ALA A 755 -11.73 2.06 -15.03
CA ALA A 755 -10.69 2.76 -14.28
C ALA A 755 -10.58 4.24 -14.69
N ARG A 756 -10.59 4.54 -16.00
CA ARG A 756 -10.61 5.93 -16.50
C ARG A 756 -11.85 6.69 -16.04
N ALA A 757 -13.01 6.06 -16.10
CA ALA A 757 -14.29 6.65 -15.73
C ALA A 757 -14.38 6.98 -14.23
N LEU A 758 -13.92 6.06 -13.37
CA LEU A 758 -13.88 6.26 -11.93
C LEU A 758 -12.85 7.33 -11.55
N ASN A 759 -11.70 7.36 -12.23
CA ASN A 759 -10.74 8.45 -12.06
C ASN A 759 -11.34 9.80 -12.48
N ALA A 760 -12.02 9.87 -13.64
CA ALA A 760 -12.68 11.08 -14.12
C ALA A 760 -13.77 11.61 -13.18
N SER A 761 -14.43 10.73 -12.41
CA SER A 761 -15.45 11.13 -11.44
C SER A 761 -14.89 11.86 -10.21
N GLY A 762 -13.59 11.71 -9.93
CA GLY A 762 -12.98 12.18 -8.69
C GLY A 762 -13.40 11.40 -7.44
N ALA A 763 -14.21 10.34 -7.58
CA ALA A 763 -14.65 9.54 -6.44
C ALA A 763 -13.45 8.86 -5.75
N ILE A 764 -13.41 8.98 -4.42
CA ILE A 764 -12.49 8.22 -3.57
C ILE A 764 -13.16 6.91 -3.14
N SER A 765 -14.41 7.01 -2.69
CA SER A 765 -15.27 5.88 -2.37
C SER A 765 -16.55 5.92 -3.19
N VAL A 766 -17.09 4.73 -3.47
CA VAL A 766 -18.37 4.53 -4.15
C VAL A 766 -19.27 3.76 -3.21
N THR A 767 -20.46 4.29 -2.92
CA THR A 767 -21.48 3.56 -2.16
C THR A 767 -22.21 2.58 -3.09
N VAL A 768 -21.86 1.30 -2.98
CA VAL A 768 -22.39 0.22 -3.82
C VAL A 768 -23.72 -0.28 -3.28
N ILE A 769 -24.72 -0.41 -4.16
CA ILE A 769 -26.08 -0.83 -3.81
C ILE A 769 -26.21 -2.36 -3.88
N ASN A 770 -25.67 -2.96 -4.95
CA ASN A 770 -25.60 -4.42 -5.11
C ASN A 770 -24.13 -4.81 -5.29
N ASP A 771 -23.58 -5.55 -4.33
CA ASP A 771 -22.21 -6.06 -4.42
C ASP A 771 -22.23 -7.47 -5.01
N ALA A 772 -21.77 -7.63 -6.25
CA ALA A 772 -21.68 -8.95 -6.88
C ALA A 772 -20.72 -9.90 -6.13
N ALA A 773 -19.77 -9.38 -5.35
CA ALA A 773 -18.89 -10.19 -4.49
C ALA A 773 -19.63 -10.79 -3.27
N GLN A 774 -20.83 -10.28 -2.94
CA GLN A 774 -21.72 -10.82 -1.90
C GLN A 774 -22.74 -11.84 -2.45
N ALA A 775 -22.87 -11.98 -3.78
CA ALA A 775 -23.88 -12.84 -4.41
C ALA A 775 -23.64 -14.37 -4.23
N GLY A 776 -22.53 -14.76 -3.61
CA GLY A 776 -22.24 -16.15 -3.21
C GLY A 776 -23.07 -16.65 -2.02
N THR A 777 -23.75 -15.77 -1.29
CA THR A 777 -24.73 -16.12 -0.27
C THR A 777 -26.13 -15.85 -0.82
N GLN A 778 -26.85 -16.91 -1.20
CA GLN A 778 -28.26 -16.82 -1.59
C GLN A 778 -29.11 -16.38 -0.39
N GLU A 779 -29.26 -15.08 -0.18
CA GLU A 779 -30.45 -14.54 0.45
C GLU A 779 -31.10 -13.56 -0.52
N LYS A 780 -32.38 -13.83 -0.83
CA LYS A 780 -33.25 -12.97 -1.64
C LYS A 780 -33.10 -11.52 -1.16
N ALA A 781 -32.82 -10.62 -2.10
CA ALA A 781 -32.93 -9.18 -1.88
C ALA A 781 -34.28 -8.88 -1.21
N SER A 782 -34.23 -8.50 0.07
CA SER A 782 -35.38 -8.03 0.82
C SER A 782 -35.72 -6.63 0.33
N GLU A 783 -36.94 -6.44 -0.18
CA GLU A 783 -37.54 -5.14 -0.51
C GLU A 783 -37.84 -4.31 0.76
N THR A 784 -36.82 -4.07 1.59
CA THR A 784 -36.94 -3.13 2.71
C THR A 784 -36.26 -1.81 2.31
N PRO A 785 -36.97 -0.66 2.35
CA PRO A 785 -36.37 0.64 2.13
C PRO A 785 -35.35 0.92 3.25
N GLY A 786 -34.06 0.88 2.92
CA GLY A 786 -32.99 1.15 3.90
C GLY A 786 -31.73 0.30 3.77
N ASN A 787 -31.49 -0.39 2.64
CA ASN A 787 -30.22 -1.08 2.44
C ASN A 787 -29.09 -0.06 2.27
N ASN A 788 -28.43 0.29 3.37
CA ASN A 788 -27.30 1.21 3.40
C ASN A 788 -26.13 0.52 2.67
N GLY A 789 -25.97 0.84 1.39
CA GLY A 789 -24.92 0.31 0.54
C GLY A 789 -23.51 0.41 1.15
N SER A 790 -22.63 -0.51 0.77
CA SER A 790 -21.25 -0.54 1.30
C SER A 790 -20.39 0.50 0.60
N ALA A 791 -19.67 1.33 1.37
CA ALA A 791 -18.67 2.25 0.83
C ALA A 791 -17.42 1.46 0.40
N ARG A 792 -17.15 1.41 -0.90
CA ARG A 792 -16.00 0.72 -1.50
C ARG A 792 -14.96 1.72 -1.98
N ASN A 793 -13.69 1.43 -1.75
CA ASN A 793 -12.60 2.15 -2.40
C ASN A 793 -12.32 1.48 -3.75
N TRP A 794 -12.66 2.16 -4.84
CA TRP A 794 -12.57 1.56 -6.17
C TRP A 794 -11.15 1.25 -6.63
N ARG A 795 -10.16 2.02 -6.15
CA ARG A 795 -8.75 1.80 -6.44
C ARG A 795 -8.27 0.49 -5.84
N ASN A 796 -8.70 0.22 -4.60
CA ASN A 796 -8.43 -1.04 -3.93
C ASN A 796 -9.10 -2.22 -4.67
N ASP A 797 -10.38 -2.10 -4.98
CA ASP A 797 -11.15 -3.15 -5.63
C ASP A 797 -10.61 -3.51 -7.02
N MET A 798 -10.27 -2.49 -7.84
CA MET A 798 -9.69 -2.67 -9.17
C MET A 798 -8.29 -3.31 -9.09
N THR A 799 -7.47 -2.87 -8.12
CA THR A 799 -6.15 -3.45 -7.87
C THR A 799 -6.27 -4.92 -7.52
N ASP A 800 -7.16 -5.28 -6.60
CA ASP A 800 -7.32 -6.67 -6.15
C ASP A 800 -7.76 -7.58 -7.33
N ALA A 801 -8.68 -7.11 -8.18
CA ALA A 801 -9.13 -7.87 -9.36
C ALA A 801 -8.02 -8.08 -10.41
N LEU A 802 -7.23 -7.05 -10.70
CA LEU A 802 -6.11 -7.14 -11.65
C LEU A 802 -4.95 -7.97 -11.09
N LEU A 803 -4.64 -7.86 -9.80
CA LEU A 803 -3.60 -8.68 -9.17
C LEU A 803 -3.97 -10.17 -9.18
N ALA A 804 -5.24 -10.50 -8.93
CA ALA A 804 -5.71 -11.88 -8.92
C ALA A 804 -5.58 -12.58 -10.28
N SER A 805 -5.50 -11.83 -11.38
CA SER A 805 -5.43 -12.33 -12.75
C SER A 805 -4.05 -12.17 -13.41
N GLN A 806 -3.09 -11.52 -12.74
CA GLN A 806 -1.74 -11.36 -13.28
C GLN A 806 -0.99 -12.69 -13.31
N ARG A 807 -0.41 -13.02 -14.47
CA ARG A 807 0.40 -14.22 -14.64
C ARG A 807 1.81 -14.04 -14.08
N ALA A 808 2.51 -15.15 -13.89
CA ALA A 808 3.86 -15.16 -13.34
C ALA A 808 4.88 -14.39 -14.22
N ASP A 809 4.67 -14.37 -15.54
CA ASP A 809 5.48 -13.61 -16.50
C ASP A 809 5.16 -12.10 -16.53
N GLY A 810 4.18 -11.66 -15.73
CA GLY A 810 3.73 -10.28 -15.65
C GLY A 810 2.58 -9.92 -16.60
N SER A 811 2.19 -10.83 -17.50
CA SER A 811 1.13 -10.61 -18.48
C SER A 811 -0.28 -10.80 -17.90
N TRP A 812 -1.26 -10.32 -18.65
CA TRP A 812 -2.66 -10.68 -18.51
C TRP A 812 -3.17 -11.23 -19.84
N VAL A 813 -4.17 -12.09 -19.78
CA VAL A 813 -4.93 -12.54 -20.96
C VAL A 813 -6.36 -12.87 -20.56
N ASN A 814 -7.25 -12.87 -21.53
CA ASN A 814 -8.59 -13.40 -21.37
C ASN A 814 -8.71 -14.75 -22.09
N SER A 815 -9.43 -15.70 -21.49
CA SER A 815 -9.80 -16.94 -22.17
C SER A 815 -10.91 -16.72 -23.21
N ALA A 816 -11.71 -15.66 -23.06
CA ALA A 816 -12.69 -15.22 -24.04
C ALA A 816 -12.02 -14.33 -25.10
N ASP A 817 -11.64 -14.90 -26.25
CA ASP A 817 -10.86 -14.22 -27.30
C ASP A 817 -11.62 -13.12 -28.08
N ARG A 818 -12.92 -12.94 -27.83
CA ARG A 818 -13.70 -11.91 -28.54
C ARG A 818 -13.05 -10.54 -28.37
N TRP A 819 -12.91 -9.83 -29.50
CA TRP A 819 -12.22 -8.53 -29.59
C TRP A 819 -10.73 -8.57 -29.26
N GLN A 820 -10.05 -9.67 -29.62
CA GLN A 820 -8.61 -9.85 -29.48
C GLN A 820 -8.14 -9.92 -28.01
N GLU A 821 -9.04 -10.18 -27.06
CA GLU A 821 -8.62 -10.34 -25.66
C GLU A 821 -7.93 -11.69 -25.37
N GLY A 822 -7.81 -12.58 -26.36
CA GLY A 822 -6.89 -13.73 -26.29
C GLY A 822 -5.43 -13.34 -26.54
N GLN A 823 -5.16 -12.10 -26.99
CA GLN A 823 -3.81 -11.61 -27.27
C GLN A 823 -3.20 -10.99 -26.01
N PRO A 824 -2.15 -11.60 -25.42
CA PRO A 824 -1.62 -11.15 -24.13
C PRO A 824 -0.99 -9.75 -24.20
N GLU A 825 -0.45 -9.32 -25.34
CA GLU A 825 0.11 -7.98 -25.52
C GLU A 825 -0.97 -6.90 -25.38
N LEU A 826 -2.12 -7.06 -26.04
CA LEU A 826 -3.22 -6.10 -25.95
C LEU A 826 -3.83 -6.09 -24.54
N VAL A 827 -4.09 -7.27 -23.99
CA VAL A 827 -4.71 -7.38 -22.67
C VAL A 827 -3.81 -6.85 -21.56
N THR A 828 -2.52 -7.12 -21.63
CA THR A 828 -1.55 -6.55 -20.69
C THR A 828 -1.56 -5.03 -20.75
N LEU A 829 -1.69 -4.42 -21.93
CA LEU A 829 -1.80 -2.96 -22.05
C LEU A 829 -3.09 -2.40 -21.41
N TYR A 830 -4.23 -3.06 -21.60
CA TYR A 830 -5.46 -2.65 -20.92
C TYR A 830 -5.34 -2.74 -19.39
N ALA A 831 -4.75 -3.83 -18.88
CA ALA A 831 -4.50 -4.01 -17.44
C ALA A 831 -3.51 -2.96 -16.89
N LEU A 832 -2.41 -2.70 -17.60
CA LEU A 832 -1.43 -1.67 -17.24
C LEU A 832 -2.08 -0.29 -17.14
N LEU A 833 -2.79 0.13 -18.19
CA LEU A 833 -3.45 1.43 -18.22
C LEU A 833 -4.54 1.54 -17.13
N ALA A 834 -5.26 0.46 -16.82
CA ALA A 834 -6.20 0.46 -15.70
C ALA A 834 -5.51 0.63 -14.34
N LEU A 835 -4.40 -0.08 -14.08
CA LEU A 835 -3.58 0.11 -12.87
C LEU A 835 -2.96 1.51 -12.82
N GLU A 836 -2.57 2.07 -13.96
CA GLU A 836 -2.03 3.42 -14.02
C GLU A 836 -3.08 4.47 -13.64
N GLU A 837 -4.34 4.32 -14.07
CA GLU A 837 -5.44 5.19 -13.59
C GLU A 837 -5.68 5.06 -12.08
N VAL A 838 -5.56 3.85 -11.53
CA VAL A 838 -5.63 3.62 -10.07
C VAL A 838 -4.51 4.38 -9.33
N LEU A 839 -3.31 4.39 -9.91
CA LEU A 839 -2.10 4.97 -9.32
C LEU A 839 -1.92 6.47 -9.62
N LYS A 840 -2.85 7.11 -10.35
CA LYS A 840 -2.75 8.55 -10.61
C LYS A 840 -2.93 9.33 -9.31
N PRO A 841 -2.07 10.35 -9.08
CA PRO A 841 -2.18 11.15 -7.88
C PRO A 841 -3.49 11.91 -7.85
N VAL A 842 -4.00 12.12 -6.65
CA VAL A 842 -4.97 13.18 -6.39
C VAL A 842 -4.14 14.38 -5.93
N THR A 843 -4.40 15.59 -6.44
CA THR A 843 -3.65 16.77 -5.97
C THR A 843 -4.44 17.46 -4.86
N GLN A 844 -3.79 17.86 -3.76
CA GLN A 844 -4.43 18.57 -2.63
C GLN A 844 -5.03 19.93 -3.04
N SER A 845 -4.64 20.46 -4.19
CA SER A 845 -5.15 21.70 -4.76
C SER A 845 -6.43 21.52 -5.59
N GLN A 846 -6.83 20.27 -5.88
CA GLN A 846 -8.13 19.99 -6.52
C GLN A 846 -9.21 20.19 -5.50
#